data_AF-A0A1G6GLV4-F1
#
_entry.id   AF-A0A1G6GLV4-F1
#
_cell.length_a   1.000
_cell.length_b   1.000
_cell.length_c   1.000
_cell.angle_alpha   90.00
_cell.angle_beta   90.00
_cell.angle_gamma   90.00
#
_symmetry.space_group_name_H-M   'P 1'
#
loop_
_entity.id
_entity.type
_entity.pdbx_description
1 polymer ?
#
loop_
_entity_poly.entity_id
_entity_poly.type
_entity_poly.pdbx_seq_one_letter_code
_entity_poly.pdbx_strand_id
1 'polypeptide(L)'
;MVIETKDLVIYKSERLTDNSDGGGKYSGVVVQDGISNNLFNDVSEMDRTMGDVSMRKVFPAVITEDTDLLMGATAFVSELPADPNVSALLFSTKNWTDERQAAKNRVENYSAKGGQIAGTPMDTHWKGMSSLQVAMFPQEIESSVGDTIVLISDEGKALEYEQYVRITKVETRTAIMVIDGKDVQYKIATYTLNDPLEIDFVGLSARQWYSGSTSKTIIRDTIVADTGLYYSSTALASNANVGEFTVNAKSIFAQLIPSAQTETPIIDVNAAGESVVLVAGNTGTITASYPNMVIGVSQNLYIGSAVIPSSVSFTLQGQQITDQGGLLKNTQGTQVGTIDYQRGLIQWTAAAPTGTVSLNITFKPAAAPNQYYQSHAIPVTQNNQSTNWTGVLIPIPAPGALSISYMSQGKFYTLQDDGSGQLKALSPSFGSGMINYETGSWLLTTGALPDVDTPILLNWGTPIATYQRANLPVLPAKFEFDLQQEAILAGSVTVTWMLEGVTKTATSNNAGRFTGDATGFINFALGKGVLIPNQLPQKGTIFNFSYQFGEAKTQDVPAAIPDINQQLAFTIGTGVALQPNSVMIEIPLTSALGDTVTLVVTDNGSGSLIDAFSQVQGTINYTTGAVSITPVVLTSSFYEKTPETFSLSSSTQSGSGSSLPTATVTTIYKPQSNPWANYVAG
;
A
#
# COMPACT_ATOMS: atom_id res chain seq x y z
N MET A 1 -27.80 10.19 70.71
CA MET A 1 -26.45 9.69 71.03
C MET A 1 -25.74 9.41 69.70
N VAL A 2 -24.49 9.84 69.52
CA VAL A 2 -23.81 9.80 68.19
C VAL A 2 -23.74 8.36 67.66
N ILE A 3 -24.09 8.15 66.39
CA ILE A 3 -23.92 6.88 65.67
C ILE A 3 -22.43 6.55 65.60
N GLU A 4 -22.04 5.40 66.17
CA GLU A 4 -20.65 4.93 66.19
C GLU A 4 -20.41 3.87 65.11
N THR A 5 -19.14 3.58 64.79
CA THR A 5 -18.76 2.59 63.77
C THR A 5 -19.34 1.20 64.04
N LYS A 6 -19.53 0.84 65.32
CA LYS A 6 -20.12 -0.44 65.75
C LYS A 6 -21.60 -0.58 65.37
N ASP A 7 -22.29 0.56 65.15
CA ASP A 7 -23.71 0.61 64.82
C ASP A 7 -23.93 0.41 63.31
N LEU A 8 -22.86 0.49 62.50
CA LEU A 8 -22.89 0.21 61.07
C LEU A 8 -22.62 -1.28 60.83
N VAL A 9 -23.59 -1.99 60.29
CA VAL A 9 -23.49 -3.43 60.04
C VAL A 9 -23.89 -3.77 58.61
N ILE A 10 -23.40 -4.91 58.13
CA ILE A 10 -23.81 -5.50 56.85
C ILE A 10 -24.55 -6.79 57.17
N TYR A 11 -25.77 -6.92 56.67
CA TYR A 11 -26.59 -8.12 56.82
C TYR A 11 -26.54 -8.99 55.58
N LYS A 12 -26.66 -10.30 55.79
CA LYS A 12 -26.79 -11.31 54.73
C LYS A 12 -28.17 -11.25 54.09
N SER A 13 -28.28 -11.68 52.84
CA SER A 13 -29.57 -11.95 52.20
C SER A 13 -30.26 -13.19 52.76
N GLU A 14 -31.57 -13.30 52.56
CA GLU A 14 -32.39 -14.46 52.91
C GLU A 14 -31.76 -15.78 52.44
N ARG A 15 -31.25 -15.79 51.19
CA ARG A 15 -30.47 -16.89 50.63
C ARG A 15 -29.09 -16.38 50.25
N LEU A 16 -28.05 -16.83 50.95
CA LEU A 16 -26.66 -16.50 50.63
C LEU A 16 -26.03 -17.60 49.77
N THR A 17 -26.60 -17.82 48.58
CA THR A 17 -26.18 -18.88 47.64
C THR A 17 -25.82 -18.28 46.29
N ASP A 18 -25.05 -19.03 45.50
CA ASP A 18 -24.66 -18.65 44.13
C ASP A 18 -25.67 -19.13 43.07
N ASN A 19 -26.78 -19.70 43.52
CA ASN A 19 -27.81 -20.25 42.65
C ASN A 19 -28.68 -19.13 42.06
N SER A 20 -29.50 -19.45 41.05
CA SER A 20 -30.42 -18.49 40.40
C SER A 20 -31.36 -17.78 41.39
N ASP A 21 -31.74 -18.46 42.47
CA ASP A 21 -32.63 -17.98 43.53
C ASP A 21 -31.90 -17.31 44.71
N GLY A 22 -30.56 -17.20 44.65
CA GLY A 22 -29.76 -16.52 45.67
C GLY A 22 -30.13 -15.04 45.79
N GLY A 23 -30.06 -14.46 46.99
CA GLY A 23 -30.51 -13.10 47.27
C GLY A 23 -31.87 -13.07 47.99
N GLY A 24 -32.79 -12.24 47.53
CA GLY A 24 -34.12 -12.08 48.13
C GLY A 24 -34.18 -10.98 49.20
N LYS A 25 -34.95 -11.22 50.27
CA LYS A 25 -35.19 -10.24 51.33
C LYS A 25 -34.00 -10.12 52.30
N TYR A 26 -34.06 -9.08 53.11
CA TYR A 26 -33.17 -8.88 54.25
C TYR A 26 -33.26 -10.05 55.24
N SER A 27 -32.11 -10.56 55.70
CA SER A 27 -32.03 -11.47 56.85
C SER A 27 -31.49 -10.72 58.08
N GLY A 28 -31.93 -11.07 59.28
CA GLY A 28 -31.38 -10.51 60.52
C GLY A 28 -29.97 -11.02 60.89
N VAL A 29 -29.29 -11.73 59.98
CA VAL A 29 -27.98 -12.33 60.24
C VAL A 29 -26.87 -11.40 59.77
N VAL A 30 -26.06 -10.93 60.71
CA VAL A 30 -24.94 -10.00 60.44
C VAL A 30 -23.76 -10.74 59.80
N VAL A 31 -23.13 -10.12 58.80
CA VAL A 31 -21.82 -10.49 58.28
C VAL A 31 -20.76 -10.05 59.31
N GLN A 32 -20.30 -11.00 60.11
CA GLN A 32 -19.23 -10.78 61.09
C GLN A 32 -17.89 -10.40 60.41
N ASP A 33 -17.24 -9.39 60.97
CA ASP A 33 -15.92 -8.94 60.53
C ASP A 33 -14.81 -9.97 60.88
N GLY A 34 -13.76 -10.02 60.07
CA GLY A 34 -12.58 -10.88 60.28
C GLY A 34 -12.78 -12.38 60.03
N ILE A 35 -13.97 -12.83 59.62
CA ILE A 35 -14.23 -14.25 59.30
C ILE A 35 -14.05 -14.49 57.80
N SER A 36 -13.13 -15.41 57.46
CA SER A 36 -12.96 -15.87 56.08
C SER A 36 -14.19 -16.62 55.59
N ASN A 37 -14.48 -16.52 54.30
CA ASN A 37 -15.58 -17.19 53.62
C ASN A 37 -16.98 -16.89 54.16
N ASN A 38 -17.13 -15.71 54.76
CA ASN A 38 -18.38 -15.31 55.39
C ASN A 38 -19.45 -14.85 54.37
N LEU A 39 -19.01 -14.38 53.21
CA LEU A 39 -19.86 -13.87 52.13
C LEU A 39 -19.71 -14.66 50.83
N PHE A 40 -18.47 -14.88 50.39
CA PHE A 40 -18.09 -15.70 49.25
C PHE A 40 -17.39 -16.96 49.73
N ASN A 41 -17.43 -18.03 48.93
CA ASN A 41 -16.66 -19.25 49.23
C ASN A 41 -15.23 -19.11 48.69
N ASP A 42 -14.34 -20.02 49.09
CA ASP A 42 -13.01 -20.12 48.48
C ASP A 42 -13.10 -20.39 46.97
N VAL A 43 -12.19 -19.79 46.20
CA VAL A 43 -12.08 -19.98 44.75
C VAL A 43 -11.39 -21.31 44.46
N SER A 44 -12.01 -22.18 43.66
CA SER A 44 -11.42 -23.47 43.29
C SER A 44 -10.39 -23.38 42.15
N GLU A 45 -9.56 -24.41 41.96
CA GLU A 45 -8.64 -24.49 40.80
C GLU A 45 -9.37 -24.54 39.46
N MET A 46 -10.58 -25.10 39.45
CA MET A 46 -11.43 -25.14 38.26
C MET A 46 -11.93 -23.74 37.91
N ASP A 47 -12.37 -22.97 38.90
CA ASP A 47 -12.81 -21.57 38.72
C ASP A 47 -11.66 -20.69 38.23
N ARG A 48 -10.42 -20.96 38.70
CA ARG A 48 -9.21 -20.30 38.20
C ARG A 48 -8.90 -20.63 36.73
N THR A 49 -9.25 -21.84 36.27
CA THR A 49 -8.91 -22.31 34.92
C THR A 49 -9.97 -21.94 33.89
N MET A 50 -11.24 -22.06 34.24
CA MET A 50 -12.37 -21.82 33.32
C MET A 50 -12.93 -20.39 33.44
N GLY A 51 -12.63 -19.70 34.54
CA GLY A 51 -13.27 -18.45 34.92
C GLY A 51 -14.65 -18.69 35.55
N ASP A 52 -14.93 -18.03 36.67
CA ASP A 52 -16.25 -18.02 37.30
C ASP A 52 -16.68 -16.59 37.66
N VAL A 53 -18.00 -16.37 37.75
CA VAL A 53 -18.60 -15.13 38.23
C VAL A 53 -19.53 -15.46 39.37
N SER A 54 -19.13 -15.09 40.58
CA SER A 54 -19.92 -15.24 41.81
C SER A 54 -20.54 -13.90 42.24
N MET A 55 -21.87 -13.87 42.46
CA MET A 55 -22.62 -12.71 42.93
C MET A 55 -23.29 -12.96 44.30
N ARG A 56 -23.21 -11.97 45.20
CA ARG A 56 -23.85 -12.00 46.53
C ARG A 56 -24.55 -10.69 46.82
N LYS A 57 -25.74 -10.78 47.41
CA LYS A 57 -26.50 -9.62 47.85
C LYS A 57 -26.29 -9.37 49.34
N VAL A 58 -26.07 -8.11 49.69
CA VAL A 58 -25.84 -7.65 51.07
C VAL A 58 -26.71 -6.44 51.38
N PHE A 59 -27.02 -6.25 52.66
CA PHE A 59 -27.84 -5.15 53.14
C PHE A 59 -27.07 -4.34 54.19
N PRO A 60 -26.46 -3.21 53.82
CA PRO A 60 -25.91 -2.27 54.81
C PRO A 60 -27.07 -1.67 55.62
N ALA A 61 -26.92 -1.64 56.94
CA ALA A 61 -27.92 -1.11 57.86
C ALA A 61 -27.26 -0.45 59.06
N VAL A 62 -28.02 0.40 59.73
CA VAL A 62 -27.63 1.03 60.99
C VAL A 62 -28.48 0.45 62.11
N ILE A 63 -27.84 -0.09 63.13
CA ILE A 63 -28.50 -0.60 64.34
C ILE A 63 -28.30 0.44 65.44
N THR A 64 -29.29 1.30 65.64
CA THR A 64 -29.36 2.16 66.82
C THR A 64 -30.73 2.04 67.46
N GLU A 65 -30.79 2.04 68.79
CA GLU A 65 -32.06 2.15 69.52
C GLU A 65 -32.58 3.60 69.58
N ASP A 66 -31.78 4.55 69.12
CA ASP A 66 -32.07 5.99 69.12
C ASP A 66 -32.67 6.46 67.78
N THR A 67 -33.22 7.67 67.76
CA THR A 67 -33.89 8.31 66.60
C THR A 67 -32.97 9.22 65.78
N ASP A 68 -31.67 9.21 66.08
CA ASP A 68 -30.68 10.06 65.41
C ASP A 68 -30.56 9.71 63.92
N LEU A 69 -30.53 10.74 63.07
CA LEU A 69 -30.55 10.60 61.62
C LEU A 69 -29.15 10.43 61.04
N LEU A 70 -28.95 9.34 60.29
CA LEU A 70 -27.77 9.18 59.44
C LEU A 70 -27.92 10.04 58.18
N MET A 71 -27.17 11.14 58.10
CA MET A 71 -27.25 12.12 57.00
C MET A 71 -26.68 11.60 55.67
N GLY A 72 -25.95 10.50 55.68
CA GLY A 72 -25.44 9.82 54.49
C GLY A 72 -24.56 8.63 54.85
N ALA A 73 -24.58 7.61 53.98
CA ALA A 73 -23.71 6.44 54.07
C ALA A 73 -23.05 6.18 52.72
N THR A 74 -21.81 5.70 52.75
CA THR A 74 -21.07 5.31 51.55
C THR A 74 -20.53 3.90 51.76
N ALA A 75 -20.80 3.01 50.82
CA ALA A 75 -20.20 1.69 50.76
C ALA A 75 -19.14 1.70 49.66
N PHE A 76 -17.95 1.20 49.97
CA PHE A 76 -16.84 1.07 49.02
C PHE A 76 -16.02 -0.18 49.33
N VAL A 77 -15.25 -0.64 48.35
CA VAL A 77 -14.31 -1.76 48.53
C VAL A 77 -12.99 -1.17 49.03
N SER A 78 -12.55 -1.48 50.24
CA SER A 78 -11.33 -0.87 50.79
C SER A 78 -10.05 -1.44 50.16
N GLU A 79 -10.03 -2.73 49.88
CA GLU A 79 -8.86 -3.46 49.37
C GLU A 79 -9.33 -4.52 48.36
N LEU A 80 -8.62 -4.64 47.25
CA LEU A 80 -8.87 -5.69 46.26
C LEU A 80 -8.23 -7.01 46.69
N PRO A 81 -8.72 -8.16 46.20
CA PRO A 81 -8.04 -9.44 46.37
C PRO A 81 -6.56 -9.37 45.96
N ALA A 82 -5.69 -10.06 46.70
CA ALA A 82 -4.25 -10.09 46.41
C ALA A 82 -3.92 -10.82 45.09
N ASP A 83 -4.83 -11.66 44.60
CA ASP A 83 -4.69 -12.34 43.31
C ASP A 83 -5.11 -11.39 42.17
N PRO A 84 -4.21 -11.09 41.20
CA PRO A 84 -4.52 -10.17 40.11
C PRO A 84 -5.61 -10.67 39.15
N ASN A 85 -5.94 -11.97 39.17
CA ASN A 85 -7.00 -12.54 38.32
C ASN A 85 -8.40 -12.50 38.97
N VAL A 86 -8.51 -11.98 40.21
CA VAL A 86 -9.77 -11.89 40.93
C VAL A 86 -10.14 -10.42 41.12
N SER A 87 -11.23 -10.00 40.48
CA SER A 87 -11.79 -8.66 40.63
C SER A 87 -12.99 -8.67 41.59
N ALA A 88 -13.14 -7.59 42.36
CA ALA A 88 -14.29 -7.38 43.23
C ALA A 88 -14.99 -6.07 42.85
N LEU A 89 -16.28 -6.14 42.55
CA LEU A 89 -17.10 -4.99 42.14
C LEU A 89 -18.41 -4.95 42.93
N LEU A 90 -18.87 -3.73 43.20
CA LEU A 90 -20.20 -3.45 43.74
C LEU A 90 -21.08 -2.86 42.65
N PHE A 91 -22.31 -3.34 42.54
CA PHE A 91 -23.33 -2.76 41.68
C PHE A 91 -24.69 -2.83 42.37
N SER A 92 -25.65 -2.05 41.88
CA SER A 92 -27.01 -2.04 42.41
C SER A 92 -28.03 -2.22 41.31
N THR A 93 -28.97 -3.13 41.53
CA THR A 93 -30.19 -3.29 40.71
C THR A 93 -31.28 -2.29 41.11
N LYS A 94 -31.05 -1.47 42.16
CA LYS A 94 -32.03 -0.58 42.80
C LYS A 94 -33.30 -1.28 43.28
N ASN A 95 -33.25 -2.59 43.48
CA ASN A 95 -34.36 -3.39 43.98
C ASN A 95 -34.02 -3.99 45.34
N TRP A 96 -34.95 -3.88 46.29
CA TRP A 96 -34.74 -4.40 47.65
C TRP A 96 -34.90 -5.92 47.74
N THR A 97 -35.57 -6.57 46.80
CA THR A 97 -35.90 -8.01 46.87
C THR A 97 -35.50 -8.81 45.63
N ASP A 98 -34.60 -8.28 44.81
CA ASP A 98 -34.07 -9.04 43.66
C ASP A 98 -33.29 -10.29 44.07
N GLU A 99 -33.37 -11.26 43.17
CA GLU A 99 -32.62 -12.52 43.20
C GLU A 99 -31.49 -12.48 42.18
N ARG A 100 -30.54 -13.40 42.30
CA ARG A 100 -29.34 -13.49 41.48
C ARG A 100 -29.67 -13.51 40.01
N GLN A 101 -30.72 -14.23 39.58
CA GLN A 101 -31.12 -14.26 38.18
C GLN A 101 -31.41 -12.86 37.63
N ALA A 102 -32.09 -12.00 38.39
CA ALA A 102 -32.35 -10.62 37.96
C ALA A 102 -31.06 -9.78 37.93
N ALA A 103 -30.16 -9.98 38.90
CA ALA A 103 -28.87 -9.30 38.96
C ALA A 103 -27.93 -9.75 37.82
N LYS A 104 -27.89 -11.04 37.52
CA LYS A 104 -27.19 -11.65 36.38
C LYS A 104 -27.71 -11.06 35.07
N ASN A 105 -29.03 -11.08 34.86
CA ASN A 105 -29.63 -10.48 33.67
C ASN A 105 -29.26 -9.00 33.55
N ARG A 106 -29.14 -8.25 34.65
CA ARG A 106 -28.71 -6.85 34.61
C ARG A 106 -27.26 -6.68 34.16
N VAL A 107 -26.37 -7.58 34.59
CA VAL A 107 -24.95 -7.59 34.20
C VAL A 107 -24.78 -8.06 32.74
N GLU A 108 -25.58 -9.03 32.29
CA GLU A 108 -25.58 -9.52 30.91
C GLU A 108 -26.25 -8.54 29.93
N ASN A 109 -27.24 -7.77 30.39
CA ASN A 109 -27.91 -6.72 29.63
C ASN A 109 -27.06 -5.45 29.45
N TYR A 110 -25.74 -5.59 29.28
CA TYR A 110 -24.87 -4.50 28.81
C TYR A 110 -25.19 -4.12 27.35
N SER A 111 -25.70 -5.08 26.59
CA SER A 111 -26.17 -4.89 25.22
C SER A 111 -27.70 -4.79 25.19
N ALA A 112 -28.26 -3.64 24.82
CA ALA A 112 -29.67 -3.50 24.48
C ALA A 112 -29.90 -3.81 23.00
N LYS A 113 -31.16 -4.12 22.66
CA LYS A 113 -31.62 -4.34 21.28
C LYS A 113 -31.33 -3.09 20.43
N GLY A 114 -30.39 -3.22 19.50
CA GLY A 114 -30.05 -2.21 18.49
C GLY A 114 -30.96 -2.29 17.27
N GLY A 115 -30.52 -1.70 16.16
CA GLY A 115 -31.21 -1.82 14.87
C GLY A 115 -31.21 -3.24 14.32
N GLN A 116 -32.10 -3.54 13.37
CA GLN A 116 -32.04 -4.81 12.63
C GLN A 116 -30.78 -4.86 11.77
N ILE A 117 -30.02 -5.96 11.85
CA ILE A 117 -28.83 -6.15 10.99
C ILE A 117 -29.23 -6.56 9.57
N ALA A 118 -28.26 -6.46 8.65
CA ALA A 118 -28.44 -6.98 7.32
C ALA A 118 -28.50 -8.51 7.33
N GLY A 119 -29.49 -9.06 6.62
CA GLY A 119 -29.68 -10.49 6.41
C GLY A 119 -30.73 -11.16 7.29
N THR A 120 -31.25 -12.28 6.80
CA THR A 120 -32.31 -13.06 7.44
C THR A 120 -31.84 -14.50 7.64
N PRO A 121 -32.13 -15.15 8.79
CA PRO A 121 -31.85 -16.57 9.00
C PRO A 121 -32.42 -17.41 7.85
N MET A 122 -31.61 -18.33 7.32
CA MET A 122 -31.98 -19.22 6.24
C MET A 122 -32.48 -20.55 6.79
N ASP A 123 -33.71 -20.92 6.45
CA ASP A 123 -34.40 -22.12 6.95
C ASP A 123 -34.49 -22.18 8.49
N THR A 124 -34.83 -23.33 9.07
CA THR A 124 -34.95 -23.50 10.53
C THR A 124 -33.62 -23.89 11.15
N HIS A 125 -33.19 -23.15 12.16
CA HIS A 125 -32.08 -23.50 13.04
C HIS A 125 -32.63 -24.14 14.31
N TRP A 126 -32.19 -25.37 14.59
CA TRP A 126 -32.71 -26.16 15.68
C TRP A 126 -32.03 -25.83 17.00
N LYS A 127 -32.77 -25.99 18.10
CA LYS A 127 -32.25 -25.95 19.45
C LYS A 127 -30.98 -26.82 19.58
N GLY A 128 -29.95 -26.25 20.19
CA GLY A 128 -28.66 -26.92 20.40
C GLY A 128 -27.63 -26.68 19.30
N MET A 129 -28.00 -26.06 18.17
CA MET A 129 -27.02 -25.70 17.14
C MET A 129 -26.15 -24.52 17.59
N SER A 130 -24.85 -24.58 17.31
CA SER A 130 -23.90 -23.47 17.50
C SER A 130 -23.54 -22.78 16.18
N SER A 131 -24.41 -22.89 15.18
CA SER A 131 -24.23 -22.26 13.87
C SER A 131 -25.53 -21.65 13.37
N LEU A 132 -25.41 -20.48 12.75
CA LEU A 132 -26.50 -19.70 12.18
C LEU A 132 -26.14 -19.33 10.75
N GLN A 133 -27.00 -19.68 9.79
CA GLN A 133 -26.84 -19.30 8.39
C GLN A 133 -27.78 -18.15 8.05
N VAL A 134 -27.25 -17.12 7.42
CA VAL A 134 -27.97 -15.88 7.12
C VAL A 134 -27.84 -15.57 5.64
N ALA A 135 -28.98 -15.35 4.98
CA ALA A 135 -29.05 -14.91 3.59
C ALA A 135 -29.09 -13.39 3.52
N MET A 136 -28.26 -12.81 2.64
CA MET A 136 -28.15 -11.37 2.42
C MET A 136 -27.81 -11.06 0.96
N PHE A 137 -28.06 -9.81 0.54
CA PHE A 137 -27.66 -9.38 -0.79
C PHE A 137 -26.13 -9.28 -0.90
N PRO A 138 -25.53 -9.46 -2.10
CA PRO A 138 -24.08 -9.39 -2.27
C PRO A 138 -23.45 -8.06 -1.81
N GLN A 139 -24.20 -6.95 -1.89
CA GLN A 139 -23.75 -5.63 -1.41
C GLN A 139 -23.92 -5.38 0.09
N GLU A 140 -24.68 -6.21 0.81
CA GLU A 140 -24.89 -6.08 2.25
C GLU A 140 -23.68 -6.60 3.03
N ILE A 141 -23.43 -6.07 4.22
CA ILE A 141 -22.26 -6.43 5.03
C ILE A 141 -22.68 -7.40 6.13
N GLU A 142 -21.93 -8.49 6.28
CA GLU A 142 -22.11 -9.46 7.35
C GLU A 142 -21.62 -8.94 8.71
N SER A 143 -22.15 -9.50 9.80
CA SER A 143 -21.65 -9.22 11.16
C SER A 143 -20.21 -9.72 11.32
N SER A 144 -19.40 -9.01 12.09
CA SER A 144 -17.98 -9.33 12.31
C SER A 144 -17.81 -10.42 13.37
N VAL A 145 -16.66 -11.09 13.33
CA VAL A 145 -16.22 -11.95 14.43
C VAL A 145 -16.07 -11.10 15.70
N GLY A 146 -16.65 -11.57 16.80
CA GLY A 146 -16.65 -10.89 18.09
C GLY A 146 -17.92 -10.10 18.39
N ASP A 147 -18.73 -9.78 17.38
CA ASP A 147 -20.00 -9.05 17.54
C ASP A 147 -21.00 -9.88 18.35
N THR A 148 -21.80 -9.19 19.17
CA THR A 148 -22.92 -9.80 19.88
C THR A 148 -24.21 -9.42 19.16
N ILE A 149 -24.97 -10.41 18.73
CA ILE A 149 -26.24 -10.25 18.02
C ILE A 149 -27.41 -10.77 18.87
N VAL A 150 -28.60 -10.24 18.65
CA VAL A 150 -29.83 -10.70 19.30
C VAL A 150 -30.70 -11.42 18.27
N LEU A 151 -31.02 -12.68 18.55
CA LEU A 151 -32.01 -13.45 17.80
C LEU A 151 -33.37 -13.29 18.48
N ILE A 152 -34.36 -12.78 17.75
CA ILE A 152 -35.71 -12.56 18.27
C ILE A 152 -36.69 -13.37 17.42
N SER A 153 -37.39 -14.31 18.06
CA SER A 153 -38.50 -15.06 17.46
C SER A 153 -39.82 -14.39 17.79
N ASP A 154 -40.71 -14.24 16.80
CA ASP A 154 -42.07 -13.70 16.95
C ASP A 154 -42.13 -12.32 17.65
N GLU A 155 -41.18 -11.44 17.26
CA GLU A 155 -41.06 -10.07 17.78
C GLU A 155 -42.41 -9.32 17.80
N GLY A 156 -42.75 -8.76 18.97
CA GLY A 156 -43.98 -7.99 19.21
C GLY A 156 -45.23 -8.86 19.43
N LYS A 157 -45.10 -10.18 19.60
CA LYS A 157 -46.22 -11.10 19.86
C LYS A 157 -46.13 -11.75 21.24
N ALA A 158 -47.22 -12.40 21.66
CA ALA A 158 -47.33 -13.05 22.96
C ALA A 158 -46.34 -14.21 23.21
N LEU A 159 -45.68 -14.71 22.15
CA LEU A 159 -44.68 -15.79 22.21
C LEU A 159 -43.28 -15.28 21.84
N GLU A 160 -43.00 -13.98 22.04
CA GLU A 160 -41.67 -13.42 21.80
C GLU A 160 -40.61 -14.15 22.63
N TYR A 161 -39.53 -14.56 21.99
CA TYR A 161 -38.35 -15.11 22.64
C TYR A 161 -37.11 -14.45 22.08
N GLU A 162 -36.22 -13.99 22.96
CA GLU A 162 -34.96 -13.35 22.59
C GLU A 162 -33.76 -14.10 23.16
N GLN A 163 -32.71 -14.24 22.36
CA GLN A 163 -31.44 -14.83 22.77
C GLN A 163 -30.29 -13.98 22.27
N TYR A 164 -29.37 -13.63 23.18
CA TYR A 164 -28.12 -12.96 22.85
C TYR A 164 -27.06 -14.02 22.52
N VAL A 165 -26.41 -13.90 21.37
CA VAL A 165 -25.36 -14.83 20.96
C VAL A 165 -24.17 -14.06 20.41
N ARG A 166 -22.96 -14.47 20.80
CA ARG A 166 -21.71 -13.89 20.31
C ARG A 166 -21.17 -14.70 19.13
N ILE A 167 -20.75 -14.00 18.08
CA ILE A 167 -20.18 -14.63 16.89
C ILE A 167 -18.69 -14.92 17.14
N THR A 168 -18.31 -16.19 17.06
CA THR A 168 -16.92 -16.66 17.21
C THR A 168 -16.20 -16.83 15.89
N LYS A 169 -16.95 -17.05 14.80
CA LYS A 169 -16.42 -17.20 13.44
C LYS A 169 -17.45 -16.80 12.40
N VAL A 170 -17.00 -16.22 11.29
CA VAL A 170 -17.84 -15.84 10.14
C VAL A 170 -17.25 -16.47 8.88
N GLU A 171 -18.08 -17.18 8.12
CA GLU A 171 -17.73 -17.73 6.80
C GLU A 171 -18.74 -17.29 5.75
N THR A 172 -18.29 -16.60 4.71
CA THR A 172 -19.17 -16.12 3.64
C THR A 172 -18.98 -16.94 2.35
N ARG A 173 -20.08 -17.25 1.67
CA ARG A 173 -20.06 -17.82 0.31
C ARG A 173 -21.15 -17.20 -0.56
N THR A 174 -20.87 -17.05 -1.85
CA THR A 174 -21.89 -16.67 -2.84
C THR A 174 -22.61 -17.91 -3.32
N ALA A 175 -23.93 -17.88 -3.30
CA ALA A 175 -24.80 -18.89 -3.86
C ALA A 175 -25.64 -18.31 -5.00
N ILE A 176 -26.06 -19.18 -5.92
CA ILE A 176 -26.93 -18.82 -7.05
C ILE A 176 -28.28 -19.49 -6.82
N MET A 177 -29.35 -18.75 -7.03
CA MET A 177 -30.69 -19.29 -7.13
C MET A 177 -31.33 -18.87 -8.45
N VAL A 178 -32.13 -19.76 -9.04
CA VAL A 178 -32.83 -19.50 -10.30
C VAL A 178 -34.24 -19.02 -9.99
N ILE A 179 -34.58 -17.79 -10.42
CA ILE A 179 -35.91 -17.21 -10.29
C ILE A 179 -36.37 -16.76 -11.66
N ASP A 180 -37.52 -17.28 -12.11
CA ASP A 180 -38.13 -16.95 -13.41
C ASP A 180 -37.15 -17.06 -14.59
N GLY A 181 -36.25 -18.05 -14.54
CA GLY A 181 -35.24 -18.32 -15.58
C GLY A 181 -34.01 -17.41 -15.57
N LYS A 182 -33.83 -16.59 -14.52
CA LYS A 182 -32.64 -15.76 -14.32
C LYS A 182 -31.84 -16.20 -13.09
N ASP A 183 -30.53 -16.22 -13.23
CA ASP A 183 -29.60 -16.51 -12.15
C ASP A 183 -29.46 -15.28 -11.25
N VAL A 184 -29.88 -15.41 -10.00
CA VAL A 184 -29.74 -14.39 -8.97
C VAL A 184 -28.67 -14.85 -7.98
N GLN A 185 -27.64 -14.03 -7.80
CA GLN A 185 -26.60 -14.24 -6.80
C GLN A 185 -27.01 -13.65 -5.46
N TYR A 186 -26.82 -14.42 -4.39
CA TYR A 186 -27.00 -13.97 -3.01
C TYR A 186 -25.85 -14.49 -2.15
N LYS A 187 -25.56 -13.76 -1.07
CA LYS A 187 -24.49 -14.10 -0.14
C LYS A 187 -25.06 -14.85 1.05
N ILE A 188 -24.40 -15.93 1.45
CA ILE A 188 -24.70 -16.69 2.66
C ILE A 188 -23.55 -16.47 3.64
N ALA A 189 -23.87 -15.89 4.80
CA ALA A 189 -22.95 -15.81 5.93
C ALA A 189 -23.28 -16.93 6.93
N THR A 190 -22.28 -17.72 7.30
CA THR A 190 -22.38 -18.75 8.34
C THR A 190 -21.67 -18.23 9.59
N TYR A 191 -22.45 -17.91 10.61
CA TYR A 191 -21.96 -17.49 11.92
C TYR A 191 -21.82 -18.72 12.81
N THR A 192 -20.64 -18.94 13.36
CA THR A 192 -20.45 -19.85 14.50
C THR A 192 -20.69 -19.07 15.77
N LEU A 193 -21.50 -19.62 16.67
CA LEU A 193 -21.95 -18.98 17.89
C LEU A 193 -21.17 -19.53 19.09
N ASN A 194 -20.92 -18.68 20.09
CA ASN A 194 -20.33 -19.10 21.35
C ASN A 194 -21.26 -20.05 22.12
N ASP A 195 -22.53 -19.67 22.21
CA ASP A 195 -23.56 -20.41 22.93
C ASP A 195 -24.52 -21.10 21.94
N PRO A 196 -24.95 -22.34 22.21
CA PRO A 196 -25.92 -23.02 21.38
C PRO A 196 -27.31 -22.38 21.48
N LEU A 197 -28.13 -22.53 20.43
CA LEU A 197 -29.49 -22.00 20.40
C LEU A 197 -30.38 -22.66 21.47
N GLU A 198 -31.13 -21.86 22.24
CA GLU A 198 -31.95 -22.34 23.36
C GLU A 198 -33.32 -22.90 22.92
N ILE A 199 -33.79 -22.43 21.76
CA ILE A 199 -35.04 -22.82 21.08
C ILE A 199 -34.81 -22.98 19.58
N ASP A 200 -35.84 -23.42 18.86
CA ASP A 200 -35.82 -23.45 17.40
C ASP A 200 -36.09 -22.04 16.85
N PHE A 201 -35.20 -21.55 16.00
CA PHE A 201 -35.35 -20.28 15.28
C PHE A 201 -35.73 -20.56 13.84
N VAL A 202 -36.94 -20.14 13.45
CA VAL A 202 -37.47 -20.37 12.11
C VAL A 202 -37.14 -19.16 11.22
N GLY A 203 -36.31 -19.38 10.21
CA GLY A 203 -35.97 -18.43 9.17
C GLY A 203 -36.81 -18.58 7.90
N LEU A 204 -36.26 -18.09 6.78
CA LEU A 204 -36.88 -18.15 5.45
C LEU A 204 -36.06 -19.03 4.51
N SER A 205 -36.73 -19.72 3.58
CA SER A 205 -36.02 -20.29 2.44
C SER A 205 -35.47 -19.18 1.53
N ALA A 206 -34.41 -19.47 0.75
CA ALA A 206 -33.81 -18.50 -0.17
C ALA A 206 -34.83 -17.83 -1.12
N ARG A 207 -35.85 -18.59 -1.57
CA ARG A 207 -36.93 -18.06 -2.42
C ARG A 207 -37.87 -17.10 -1.69
N GLN A 208 -38.23 -17.42 -0.45
CA GLN A 208 -39.09 -16.57 0.37
C GLN A 208 -38.37 -15.28 0.78
N TRP A 209 -37.08 -15.39 1.14
CA TRP A 209 -36.22 -14.24 1.42
C TRP A 209 -36.16 -13.28 0.23
N TYR A 210 -35.84 -13.78 -0.98
CA TYR A 210 -35.77 -12.93 -2.18
C TYR A 210 -37.11 -12.25 -2.52
N SER A 211 -38.23 -12.93 -2.25
CA SER A 211 -39.58 -12.37 -2.46
C SER A 211 -40.01 -11.33 -1.41
N GLY A 212 -39.19 -11.07 -0.38
CA GLY A 212 -39.50 -10.12 0.69
C GLY A 212 -40.55 -10.63 1.68
N SER A 213 -40.67 -11.95 1.87
CA SER A 213 -41.58 -12.53 2.86
C SER A 213 -41.17 -12.15 4.30
N THR A 214 -42.13 -12.02 5.21
CA THR A 214 -41.84 -11.70 6.63
C THR A 214 -41.24 -12.92 7.34
N SER A 215 -40.04 -12.76 7.90
CA SER A 215 -39.39 -13.79 8.73
C SER A 215 -40.00 -13.85 10.12
N LYS A 216 -40.06 -15.05 10.73
CA LYS A 216 -40.41 -15.21 12.15
C LYS A 216 -39.25 -14.84 13.07
N THR A 217 -38.02 -15.14 12.63
CA THR A 217 -36.80 -14.79 13.35
C THR A 217 -36.17 -13.55 12.74
N ILE A 218 -35.88 -12.56 13.57
CA ILE A 218 -35.18 -11.33 13.20
C ILE A 218 -33.85 -11.31 13.96
N ILE A 219 -32.80 -10.83 13.29
CA ILE A 219 -31.50 -10.60 13.93
C ILE A 219 -31.34 -9.10 14.14
N ARG A 220 -31.01 -8.70 15.36
CA ARG A 220 -30.70 -7.32 15.70
C ARG A 220 -29.27 -7.18 16.18
N ASP A 221 -28.74 -6.00 15.91
CA ASP A 221 -27.46 -5.57 16.46
C ASP A 221 -27.64 -5.33 17.95
N THR A 222 -26.54 -5.24 18.67
CA THR A 222 -26.57 -4.81 20.05
C THR A 222 -25.96 -3.43 20.20
N ILE A 223 -26.69 -2.54 20.87
CA ILE A 223 -26.14 -1.26 21.31
C ILE A 223 -25.74 -1.39 22.76
N VAL A 224 -24.60 -0.79 23.12
CA VAL A 224 -24.26 -0.65 24.54
C VAL A 224 -25.31 0.24 25.20
N ALA A 225 -26.06 -0.32 26.14
CA ALA A 225 -26.90 0.46 27.02
C ALA A 225 -26.13 0.75 28.31
N ASP A 226 -26.18 1.99 28.77
CA ASP A 226 -25.61 2.39 30.07
C ASP A 226 -26.44 1.79 31.21
N THR A 227 -26.27 0.49 31.45
CA THR A 227 -27.13 -0.31 32.33
C THR A 227 -26.56 -0.50 33.73
N GLY A 228 -25.38 0.02 34.07
CA GLY A 228 -24.92 -0.07 35.46
C GLY A 228 -23.70 0.76 35.78
N LEU A 229 -23.76 1.48 36.90
CA LEU A 229 -22.56 2.01 37.55
C LEU A 229 -21.96 0.87 38.39
N TYR A 230 -20.73 0.48 38.04
CA TYR A 230 -19.93 -0.47 38.79
C TYR A 230 -18.90 0.28 39.61
N TYR A 231 -18.77 -0.09 40.88
CA TYR A 231 -17.84 0.53 41.82
C TYR A 231 -16.79 -0.49 42.26
N SER A 232 -15.52 -0.12 42.13
CA SER A 232 -14.38 -0.92 42.57
C SER A 232 -13.27 0.01 43.05
N SER A 233 -12.18 -0.57 43.55
CA SER A 233 -10.97 0.16 43.95
C SER A 233 -9.82 -0.17 43.03
N THR A 234 -8.84 0.72 42.94
CA THR A 234 -7.66 0.56 42.07
C THR A 234 -6.44 1.07 42.79
N ALA A 235 -5.30 0.40 42.61
CA ALA A 235 -4.04 0.85 43.18
C ALA A 235 -3.58 2.16 42.49
N LEU A 236 -2.72 2.92 43.15
CA LEU A 236 -2.04 4.05 42.50
C LEU A 236 -0.97 3.55 41.53
N ALA A 237 -0.82 4.23 40.40
CA ALA A 237 0.23 3.95 39.40
C ALA A 237 1.63 4.30 39.94
N SER A 238 1.70 5.27 40.85
CA SER A 238 2.92 5.71 41.52
C SER A 238 2.61 6.07 42.97
N ASN A 239 3.59 5.94 43.87
CA ASN A 239 3.45 6.38 45.26
C ASN A 239 3.09 7.88 45.30
N ALA A 240 1.98 8.22 45.95
CA ALA A 240 1.59 9.61 46.17
C ALA A 240 2.20 10.15 47.46
N ASN A 241 2.62 11.41 47.46
CA ASN A 241 3.15 12.08 48.65
C ASN A 241 2.10 12.99 49.29
N VAL A 242 2.20 13.17 50.60
CA VAL A 242 1.32 14.09 51.34
C VAL A 242 1.55 15.52 50.83
N GLY A 243 0.51 16.13 50.24
CA GLY A 243 0.56 17.48 49.64
C GLY A 243 0.43 17.52 48.11
N GLU A 244 0.39 16.37 47.43
CA GLU A 244 0.05 16.30 46.00
C GLU A 244 -1.46 16.45 45.78
N PHE A 245 -1.86 17.32 44.84
CA PHE A 245 -3.26 17.59 44.50
C PHE A 245 -3.79 16.70 43.37
N THR A 246 -2.94 15.83 42.82
CA THR A 246 -3.26 14.93 41.71
C THR A 246 -2.66 13.56 42.00
N VAL A 247 -3.47 12.50 41.90
CA VAL A 247 -3.04 11.11 42.08
C VAL A 247 -3.38 10.31 40.83
N ASN A 248 -2.43 9.51 40.35
CA ASN A 248 -2.61 8.68 39.17
C ASN A 248 -3.10 7.30 39.59
N ALA A 249 -4.33 6.95 39.21
CA ALA A 249 -4.86 5.61 39.36
C ALA A 249 -4.21 4.65 38.34
N LYS A 250 -3.97 3.39 38.71
CA LYS A 250 -3.36 2.37 37.85
C LYS A 250 -4.23 2.03 36.64
N SER A 251 -5.56 2.03 36.82
CA SER A 251 -6.54 1.77 35.76
C SER A 251 -7.91 2.26 36.21
N ILE A 252 -8.70 2.77 35.26
CA ILE A 252 -10.15 3.04 35.43
C ILE A 252 -11.02 1.83 35.09
N PHE A 253 -10.43 0.80 34.50
CA PHE A 253 -11.11 -0.42 34.08
C PHE A 253 -10.92 -1.54 35.10
N ALA A 254 -11.98 -2.30 35.36
CA ALA A 254 -11.97 -3.51 36.14
C ALA A 254 -12.67 -4.63 35.35
N GLN A 255 -12.18 -5.86 35.49
CA GLN A 255 -12.73 -7.01 34.80
C GLN A 255 -14.09 -7.40 35.40
N LEU A 256 -15.16 -7.35 34.61
CA LEU A 256 -16.52 -7.72 35.04
C LEU A 256 -16.83 -9.21 34.81
N ILE A 257 -16.31 -9.77 33.72
CA ILE A 257 -16.47 -11.17 33.35
C ILE A 257 -15.12 -11.75 32.86
N PRO A 258 -14.79 -13.01 33.19
CA PRO A 258 -13.68 -13.72 32.59
C PRO A 258 -13.98 -13.98 31.10
N SER A 259 -13.43 -13.17 30.20
CA SER A 259 -13.48 -13.47 28.77
C SER A 259 -12.20 -14.20 28.36
N ALA A 260 -12.33 -15.30 27.63
CA ALA A 260 -11.20 -15.90 26.92
C ALA A 260 -10.72 -14.92 25.85
N GLN A 261 -9.49 -14.41 26.00
CA GLN A 261 -8.83 -13.65 24.95
C GLN A 261 -8.61 -14.59 23.76
N THR A 262 -9.23 -14.27 22.63
CA THR A 262 -8.97 -15.01 21.39
C THR A 262 -7.94 -14.24 20.59
N GLU A 263 -6.76 -14.84 20.44
CA GLU A 263 -5.73 -14.33 19.55
C GLU A 263 -6.20 -14.47 18.10
N THR A 264 -6.16 -13.38 17.34
CA THR A 264 -6.23 -13.47 15.89
C THR A 264 -4.80 -13.42 15.37
N PRO A 265 -4.22 -14.55 14.96
CA PRO A 265 -2.86 -14.55 14.43
C PRO A 265 -2.84 -13.79 13.10
N ILE A 266 -2.01 -12.76 13.02
CA ILE A 266 -1.68 -12.08 11.77
C ILE A 266 -0.37 -12.72 11.28
N ILE A 267 -0.47 -13.63 10.30
CA ILE A 267 0.69 -14.29 9.67
C ILE A 267 1.01 -13.61 8.33
N ASP A 268 2.30 -13.52 8.00
CA ASP A 268 2.83 -13.00 6.72
C ASP A 268 2.41 -11.56 6.34
N VAL A 269 2.20 -10.67 7.32
CA VAL A 269 2.11 -9.24 7.01
C VAL A 269 3.51 -8.71 6.71
N ASN A 270 3.72 -8.35 5.45
CA ASN A 270 4.92 -7.67 4.99
C ASN A 270 5.06 -6.33 5.75
N ALA A 271 6.03 -6.25 6.67
CA ALA A 271 6.32 -5.07 7.47
C ALA A 271 6.73 -3.84 6.62
N ALA A 272 7.21 -4.07 5.39
CA ALA A 272 7.64 -3.01 4.48
C ALA A 272 6.55 -2.57 3.49
N GLY A 273 5.37 -3.21 3.49
CA GLY A 273 4.21 -3.01 2.61
C GLY A 273 4.52 -2.50 1.20
N GLU A 274 4.26 -3.28 0.16
CA GLU A 274 4.36 -2.73 -1.20
C GLU A 274 3.20 -1.77 -1.46
N SER A 275 3.54 -0.52 -1.79
CA SER A 275 2.58 0.47 -2.28
C SER A 275 2.60 0.49 -3.80
N VAL A 276 1.42 0.35 -4.39
CA VAL A 276 1.23 0.75 -5.78
C VAL A 276 0.94 2.24 -5.78
N VAL A 277 1.98 3.03 -5.95
CA VAL A 277 1.86 4.48 -6.07
C VAL A 277 1.61 4.86 -7.52
N LEU A 278 0.57 5.65 -7.78
CA LEU A 278 0.36 6.22 -9.11
C LEU A 278 1.20 7.48 -9.27
N VAL A 279 2.23 7.37 -10.11
CA VAL A 279 3.15 8.47 -10.44
C VAL A 279 2.82 8.99 -11.83
N ALA A 280 2.73 10.31 -11.97
CA ALA A 280 2.42 10.92 -13.27
C ALA A 280 3.57 10.73 -14.27
N GLY A 281 3.24 10.25 -15.48
CA GLY A 281 4.19 10.12 -16.57
C GLY A 281 4.48 11.45 -17.29
N ASN A 282 3.58 12.44 -17.18
CA ASN A 282 3.70 13.79 -17.73
C ASN A 282 3.04 14.82 -16.80
N THR A 283 3.38 16.11 -16.91
CA THR A 283 2.67 17.21 -16.21
C THR A 283 1.34 17.56 -16.88
N GLY A 284 1.24 17.39 -18.21
CA GLY A 284 0.03 17.66 -19.01
C GLY A 284 -0.90 16.45 -19.15
N THR A 285 -2.13 16.73 -19.62
CA THR A 285 -3.13 15.72 -20.00
C THR A 285 -2.96 15.30 -21.46
N ILE A 286 -3.33 14.07 -21.78
CA ILE A 286 -3.49 13.57 -23.15
C ILE A 286 -4.96 13.27 -23.43
N THR A 287 -5.35 13.32 -24.70
CA THR A 287 -6.71 12.92 -25.13
C THR A 287 -6.59 11.69 -26.01
N ALA A 288 -7.23 10.59 -25.59
CA ALA A 288 -7.36 9.37 -26.39
C ALA A 288 -8.77 9.29 -26.98
N SER A 289 -8.84 8.91 -28.25
CA SER A 289 -10.11 8.78 -28.98
C SER A 289 -10.51 7.31 -29.10
N TYR A 290 -11.73 7.00 -28.66
CA TYR A 290 -12.32 5.67 -28.71
C TYR A 290 -13.57 5.74 -29.59
N PRO A 291 -13.44 5.46 -30.89
CA PRO A 291 -14.59 5.44 -31.79
C PRO A 291 -15.48 4.21 -31.51
N ASN A 292 -16.79 4.38 -31.66
CA ASN A 292 -17.77 3.29 -31.61
C ASN A 292 -17.80 2.49 -30.30
N MET A 293 -17.64 3.15 -29.15
CA MET A 293 -17.73 2.51 -27.84
C MET A 293 -19.18 2.23 -27.45
N VAL A 294 -19.45 0.99 -27.07
CA VAL A 294 -20.75 0.57 -26.53
C VAL A 294 -20.78 0.85 -25.03
N ILE A 295 -21.71 1.70 -24.60
CA ILE A 295 -21.92 2.04 -23.20
C ILE A 295 -23.07 1.23 -22.63
N GLY A 296 -22.83 0.58 -21.49
CA GLY A 296 -23.81 -0.18 -20.74
C GLY A 296 -23.20 -0.87 -19.52
N VAL A 297 -24.03 -1.23 -18.55
CA VAL A 297 -23.61 -1.82 -17.24
C VAL A 297 -22.82 -3.13 -17.34
N SER A 298 -22.93 -3.83 -18.47
CA SER A 298 -22.20 -5.08 -18.73
C SER A 298 -20.94 -4.86 -19.57
N GLN A 299 -20.61 -3.61 -19.92
CA GLN A 299 -19.47 -3.26 -20.75
C GLN A 299 -18.42 -2.52 -19.93
N ASN A 300 -17.17 -2.89 -20.16
CA ASN A 300 -16.01 -2.27 -19.54
C ASN A 300 -15.23 -1.50 -20.61
N LEU A 301 -14.76 -0.30 -20.29
CA LEU A 301 -13.90 0.48 -21.17
C LEU A 301 -12.49 0.56 -20.59
N TYR A 302 -11.51 0.09 -21.35
CA TYR A 302 -10.10 0.20 -20.98
C TYR A 302 -9.46 1.38 -21.69
N ILE A 303 -8.89 2.30 -20.90
CA ILE A 303 -8.14 3.46 -21.41
C ILE A 303 -6.80 2.99 -22.01
N GLY A 304 -6.25 1.87 -21.52
CA GLY A 304 -5.00 1.27 -22.03
C GLY A 304 -3.73 1.74 -21.30
N SER A 305 -3.88 2.52 -20.22
CA SER A 305 -2.80 2.92 -19.32
C SER A 305 -3.35 3.23 -17.94
N ALA A 306 -2.50 3.20 -16.91
CA ALA A 306 -2.87 3.73 -15.60
C ALA A 306 -3.09 5.25 -15.68
N VAL A 307 -3.92 5.79 -14.79
CA VAL A 307 -4.37 7.18 -14.83
C VAL A 307 -4.23 7.82 -13.46
N ILE A 308 -3.83 9.09 -13.42
CA ILE A 308 -3.75 9.82 -12.14
C ILE A 308 -5.16 10.07 -11.60
N PRO A 309 -5.41 9.85 -10.29
CA PRO A 309 -6.69 10.16 -9.68
C PRO A 309 -7.15 11.60 -9.90
N SER A 310 -8.47 11.78 -10.05
CA SER A 310 -9.13 13.07 -10.29
C SER A 310 -8.66 13.82 -11.55
N SER A 311 -8.08 13.13 -12.54
CA SER A 311 -7.60 13.74 -13.79
C SER A 311 -8.46 13.45 -15.03
N VAL A 312 -9.43 12.53 -14.92
CA VAL A 312 -10.23 12.09 -16.08
C VAL A 312 -11.39 13.05 -16.35
N SER A 313 -11.52 13.47 -17.61
CA SER A 313 -12.65 14.25 -18.10
C SER A 313 -12.99 13.88 -19.54
N PHE A 314 -14.29 13.77 -19.84
CA PHE A 314 -14.79 13.53 -21.20
C PHE A 314 -16.22 14.01 -21.35
N THR A 315 -16.70 14.10 -22.58
CA THR A 315 -18.09 14.45 -22.88
C THR A 315 -18.87 13.20 -23.27
N LEU A 316 -19.99 12.97 -22.60
CA LEU A 316 -20.90 11.88 -22.88
C LEU A 316 -22.27 12.45 -23.26
N GLN A 317 -22.68 12.26 -24.53
CA GLN A 317 -23.94 12.77 -25.09
C GLN A 317 -24.20 14.26 -24.78
N GLY A 318 -23.15 15.10 -24.85
CA GLY A 318 -23.24 16.54 -24.61
C GLY A 318 -23.13 16.96 -23.13
N GLN A 319 -23.04 16.02 -22.18
CA GLN A 319 -22.75 16.31 -20.78
C GLN A 319 -21.27 16.11 -20.47
N GLN A 320 -20.66 17.05 -19.76
CA GLN A 320 -19.30 16.88 -19.25
C GLN A 320 -19.32 15.91 -18.07
N ILE A 321 -18.47 14.89 -18.14
CA ILE A 321 -18.21 13.93 -17.09
C ILE A 321 -16.82 14.23 -16.53
N THR A 322 -16.74 14.36 -15.21
CA THR A 322 -15.50 14.60 -14.48
C THR A 322 -15.32 13.55 -13.39
N ASP A 323 -14.08 13.19 -13.15
CA ASP A 323 -13.68 12.26 -12.09
C ASP A 323 -13.58 12.94 -10.72
N GLN A 324 -14.18 12.31 -9.72
CA GLN A 324 -14.15 12.72 -8.32
C GLN A 324 -13.84 11.50 -7.44
N GLY A 325 -12.56 11.18 -7.26
CA GLY A 325 -12.10 10.14 -6.33
C GLY A 325 -12.67 8.74 -6.66
N GLY A 326 -12.56 8.32 -7.92
CA GLY A 326 -12.99 7.01 -8.42
C GLY A 326 -14.41 6.98 -8.96
N LEU A 327 -15.18 8.07 -8.79
CA LEU A 327 -16.55 8.21 -9.28
C LEU A 327 -16.59 9.18 -10.47
N LEU A 328 -17.10 8.70 -11.61
CA LEU A 328 -17.33 9.53 -12.78
C LEU A 328 -18.71 10.15 -12.69
N LYS A 329 -18.78 11.48 -12.56
CA LYS A 329 -20.03 12.23 -12.37
C LYS A 329 -20.25 13.26 -13.46
N ASN A 330 -21.51 13.50 -13.80
CA ASN A 330 -21.89 14.63 -14.64
C ASN A 330 -21.94 15.94 -13.84
N THR A 331 -22.16 17.06 -14.53
CA THR A 331 -22.29 18.39 -13.90
C THR A 331 -23.47 18.54 -12.94
N GLN A 332 -24.42 17.60 -12.94
CA GLN A 332 -25.56 17.56 -12.01
C GLN A 332 -25.28 16.66 -10.78
N GLY A 333 -24.10 16.04 -10.69
CA GLY A 333 -23.69 15.17 -9.59
C GLY A 333 -24.10 13.71 -9.72
N THR A 334 -24.80 13.33 -10.80
CA THR A 334 -25.21 11.93 -11.06
C THR A 334 -23.98 11.11 -11.44
N GLN A 335 -23.75 10.01 -10.72
CA GLN A 335 -22.70 9.04 -11.03
C GLN A 335 -23.10 8.26 -12.28
N VAL A 336 -22.27 8.32 -13.31
CA VAL A 336 -22.44 7.56 -14.57
C VAL A 336 -21.51 6.35 -14.63
N GLY A 337 -20.42 6.33 -13.87
CA GLY A 337 -19.47 5.23 -13.85
C GLY A 337 -18.52 5.27 -12.67
N THR A 338 -17.66 4.27 -12.58
CA THR A 338 -16.49 4.23 -11.70
C THR A 338 -15.22 4.04 -12.52
N ILE A 339 -14.08 4.43 -11.97
CA ILE A 339 -12.76 4.23 -12.59
C ILE A 339 -11.79 3.54 -11.63
N ASP A 340 -11.17 2.46 -12.12
CA ASP A 340 -9.96 1.88 -11.52
C ASP A 340 -8.75 2.55 -12.17
N TYR A 341 -8.06 3.37 -11.37
CA TYR A 341 -6.93 4.17 -11.81
C TYR A 341 -5.70 3.35 -12.19
N GLN A 342 -5.45 2.23 -11.52
CA GLN A 342 -4.28 1.39 -11.79
C GLN A 342 -4.42 0.69 -13.14
N ARG A 343 -5.63 0.23 -13.46
CA ARG A 343 -5.92 -0.47 -14.72
C ARG A 343 -6.37 0.47 -15.83
N GLY A 344 -6.74 1.71 -15.49
CA GLY A 344 -7.42 2.62 -16.41
C GLY A 344 -8.75 2.04 -16.90
N LEU A 345 -9.48 1.35 -16.02
CA LEU A 345 -10.72 0.65 -16.36
C LEU A 345 -11.91 1.49 -15.90
N ILE A 346 -12.78 1.84 -16.85
CA ILE A 346 -14.07 2.48 -16.58
C ILE A 346 -15.17 1.41 -16.59
N GLN A 347 -15.98 1.40 -15.54
CA GLN A 347 -17.18 0.58 -15.44
C GLN A 347 -18.41 1.49 -15.40
N TRP A 348 -19.42 1.18 -16.22
CA TRP A 348 -20.61 2.01 -16.34
C TRP A 348 -21.68 1.60 -15.33
N THR A 349 -22.39 2.59 -14.81
CA THR A 349 -23.59 2.38 -13.97
C THR A 349 -24.86 2.41 -14.82
N ALA A 350 -26.00 2.02 -14.24
CA ALA A 350 -27.30 2.07 -14.92
C ALA A 350 -27.74 3.50 -15.28
N ALA A 351 -27.14 4.52 -14.65
CA ALA A 351 -27.37 5.92 -14.97
C ALA A 351 -26.56 6.42 -16.17
N ALA A 352 -25.62 5.61 -16.70
CA ALA A 352 -24.96 5.92 -17.96
C ALA A 352 -25.94 5.75 -19.14
N PRO A 353 -26.02 6.72 -20.06
CA PRO A 353 -26.79 6.58 -21.28
C PRO A 353 -26.32 5.36 -22.09
N THR A 354 -27.22 4.43 -22.39
CA THR A 354 -26.89 3.24 -23.19
C THR A 354 -26.82 3.59 -24.67
N GLY A 355 -25.88 2.97 -25.39
CA GLY A 355 -25.73 3.14 -26.84
C GLY A 355 -24.28 3.17 -27.30
N THR A 356 -24.10 3.29 -28.61
CA THR A 356 -22.78 3.39 -29.24
C THR A 356 -22.42 4.85 -29.46
N VAL A 357 -21.31 5.30 -28.88
CA VAL A 357 -20.83 6.69 -29.00
C VAL A 357 -19.32 6.72 -29.20
N SER A 358 -18.82 7.80 -29.80
CA SER A 358 -17.38 8.06 -29.84
C SER A 358 -16.98 8.88 -28.62
N LEU A 359 -16.00 8.40 -27.85
CA LEU A 359 -15.53 9.06 -26.64
C LEU A 359 -14.13 9.63 -26.86
N ASN A 360 -13.95 10.91 -26.54
CA ASN A 360 -12.65 11.53 -26.44
C ASN A 360 -12.34 11.72 -24.95
N ILE A 361 -11.51 10.85 -24.39
CA ILE A 361 -11.20 10.84 -22.97
C ILE A 361 -9.89 11.58 -22.74
N THR A 362 -9.97 12.66 -21.97
CA THR A 362 -8.81 13.44 -21.54
C THR A 362 -8.40 12.99 -20.15
N PHE A 363 -7.13 12.65 -19.97
CA PHE A 363 -6.60 12.15 -18.70
C PHE A 363 -5.10 12.39 -18.56
N LYS A 364 -4.57 12.29 -17.35
CA LYS A 364 -3.13 12.37 -17.08
C LYS A 364 -2.56 10.95 -16.92
N PRO A 365 -1.68 10.47 -17.82
CA PRO A 365 -1.13 9.12 -17.74
C PRO A 365 -0.33 8.90 -16.46
N ALA A 366 -0.49 7.74 -15.85
CA ALA A 366 0.25 7.30 -14.68
C ALA A 366 1.09 6.06 -14.98
N ALA A 367 2.13 5.87 -14.17
CA ALA A 367 2.82 4.61 -13.98
C ALA A 367 2.62 4.14 -12.54
N ALA A 368 2.65 2.83 -12.35
CA ALA A 368 2.42 2.17 -11.06
C ALA A 368 3.68 1.40 -10.62
N PRO A 369 4.82 2.08 -10.34
CA PRO A 369 6.00 1.41 -9.82
C PRO A 369 5.75 0.89 -8.41
N ASN A 370 6.24 -0.32 -8.11
CA ASN A 370 6.26 -0.82 -6.74
C ASN A 370 7.27 -0.01 -5.93
N GLN A 371 6.83 0.53 -4.79
CA GLN A 371 7.68 1.27 -3.87
C GLN A 371 7.36 0.84 -2.43
N TYR A 372 8.33 0.99 -1.54
CA TYR A 372 8.14 0.76 -0.11
C TYR A 372 7.35 1.93 0.52
N TYR A 373 6.41 1.62 1.42
CA TYR A 373 5.73 2.66 2.20
C TYR A 373 6.71 3.39 3.12
N GLN A 374 6.53 4.71 3.22
CA GLN A 374 6.92 5.47 4.40
C GLN A 374 5.89 5.20 5.50
N SER A 375 6.35 5.06 6.73
CA SER A 375 5.48 4.86 7.90
C SER A 375 5.77 5.88 8.99
N HIS A 376 4.71 6.32 9.67
CA HIS A 376 4.81 7.21 10.82
C HIS A 376 3.76 6.78 11.85
N ALA A 377 4.15 6.73 13.12
CA ALA A 377 3.25 6.38 14.21
C ALA A 377 3.12 7.55 15.18
N ILE A 378 1.88 7.88 15.54
CA ILE A 378 1.57 8.88 16.55
C ILE A 378 0.98 8.17 17.76
N PRO A 379 1.66 8.17 18.92
CA PRO A 379 1.13 7.53 20.11
C PRO A 379 -0.07 8.31 20.66
N VAL A 380 -1.15 7.59 20.95
CA VAL A 380 -2.29 8.11 21.71
C VAL A 380 -1.96 7.91 23.19
N THR A 381 -1.87 9.01 23.91
CA THR A 381 -1.64 9.08 25.36
C THR A 381 -2.87 9.68 26.02
N GLN A 382 -3.00 9.52 27.33
CA GLN A 382 -4.11 10.12 28.07
C GLN A 382 -4.18 11.65 27.93
N ASN A 383 -3.05 12.32 27.69
CA ASN A 383 -2.98 13.78 27.57
C ASN A 383 -3.37 14.31 26.17
N ASN A 384 -3.24 13.49 25.11
CA ASN A 384 -3.50 13.92 23.73
C ASN A 384 -4.62 13.10 23.06
N GLN A 385 -5.35 12.27 23.81
CA GLN A 385 -6.50 11.53 23.31
C GLN A 385 -7.55 12.51 22.77
N SER A 386 -7.80 12.45 21.47
CA SER A 386 -8.72 13.34 20.77
C SER A 386 -9.34 12.63 19.58
N THR A 387 -10.44 13.18 19.07
CA THR A 387 -11.07 12.71 17.82
C THR A 387 -10.45 13.36 16.58
N ASN A 388 -9.78 14.51 16.73
CA ASN A 388 -9.15 15.21 15.62
C ASN A 388 -7.63 15.13 15.72
N TRP A 389 -7.00 14.66 14.66
CA TRP A 389 -5.56 14.52 14.53
C TRP A 389 -5.09 15.21 13.26
N THR A 390 -3.97 15.93 13.35
CA THR A 390 -3.40 16.64 12.22
C THR A 390 -1.89 16.50 12.21
N GLY A 391 -1.31 16.74 11.05
CA GLY A 391 0.14 16.78 10.89
C GLY A 391 0.53 17.14 9.47
N VAL A 392 1.82 17.03 9.20
CA VAL A 392 2.40 17.25 7.87
C VAL A 392 3.27 16.05 7.52
N LEU A 393 3.09 15.50 6.33
CA LEU A 393 3.89 14.39 5.82
C LEU A 393 5.02 14.90 4.95
N ILE A 394 6.25 14.57 5.35
CA ILE A 394 7.46 14.84 4.60
C ILE A 394 8.21 13.51 4.48
N PRO A 395 8.40 12.97 3.27
CA PRO A 395 8.04 13.54 1.96
C PRO A 395 6.53 13.53 1.66
N ILE A 396 6.07 14.45 0.81
CA ILE A 396 4.64 14.60 0.46
C ILE A 396 4.12 13.31 -0.23
N PRO A 397 2.95 12.79 0.16
CA PRO A 397 2.35 11.61 -0.44
C PRO A 397 1.90 11.87 -1.88
N ALA A 398 1.99 10.83 -2.71
CA ALA A 398 1.33 10.82 -4.01
C ALA A 398 -0.20 10.69 -3.84
N PRO A 399 -1.01 11.21 -4.78
CA PRO A 399 -2.46 11.08 -4.73
C PRO A 399 -2.93 9.62 -4.65
N GLY A 400 -3.78 9.33 -3.65
CA GLY A 400 -4.35 8.00 -3.40
C GLY A 400 -3.44 7.05 -2.62
N ALA A 401 -2.22 7.48 -2.24
CA ALA A 401 -1.22 6.61 -1.63
C ALA A 401 -1.22 6.63 -0.10
N LEU A 402 -1.96 7.55 0.54
CA LEU A 402 -2.00 7.68 2.00
C LEU A 402 -3.07 6.77 2.62
N SER A 403 -2.67 6.02 3.64
CA SER A 403 -3.54 5.24 4.51
C SER A 403 -3.30 5.64 5.97
N ILE A 404 -4.37 5.85 6.73
CA ILE A 404 -4.28 6.14 8.16
C ILE A 404 -5.14 5.15 8.93
N SER A 405 -4.54 4.48 9.92
CA SER A 405 -5.21 3.50 10.78
C SER A 405 -5.17 3.94 12.24
N TYR A 406 -6.26 3.74 12.97
CA TYR A 406 -6.34 3.98 14.41
C TYR A 406 -7.08 2.84 15.12
N MET A 407 -6.82 2.63 16.40
CA MET A 407 -7.52 1.65 17.22
C MET A 407 -8.56 2.33 18.10
N SER A 408 -9.76 1.76 18.17
CA SER A 408 -10.78 2.13 19.15
C SER A 408 -11.55 0.90 19.58
N GLN A 409 -11.79 0.76 20.88
CA GLN A 409 -12.41 -0.41 21.51
C GLN A 409 -11.74 -1.74 21.10
N GLY A 410 -10.41 -1.74 20.92
CA GLY A 410 -9.64 -2.91 20.50
C GLY A 410 -9.75 -3.29 19.02
N LYS A 411 -10.42 -2.49 18.18
CA LYS A 411 -10.55 -2.72 16.72
C LYS A 411 -9.79 -1.65 15.92
N PHE A 412 -9.07 -2.07 14.89
CA PHE A 412 -8.44 -1.14 13.94
C PHE A 412 -9.45 -0.67 12.88
N TYR A 413 -9.45 0.64 12.66
CA TYR A 413 -10.18 1.32 11.60
C TYR A 413 -9.19 1.99 10.68
N THR A 414 -9.33 1.78 9.36
CA THR A 414 -8.43 2.34 8.35
C THR A 414 -9.20 3.28 7.42
N LEU A 415 -8.63 4.45 7.18
CA LEU A 415 -9.07 5.43 6.19
C LEU A 415 -8.03 5.47 5.07
N GLN A 416 -8.50 5.36 3.84
CA GLN A 416 -7.67 5.43 2.63
C GLN A 416 -7.95 6.72 1.88
N ASP A 417 -6.90 7.34 1.35
CA ASP A 417 -7.00 8.45 0.42
C ASP A 417 -7.61 7.99 -0.92
N ASP A 418 -8.66 8.68 -1.37
CA ASP A 418 -9.34 8.38 -2.64
C ASP A 418 -8.68 9.07 -3.86
N GLY A 419 -7.58 9.81 -3.64
CA GLY A 419 -6.86 10.52 -4.69
C GLY A 419 -7.46 11.88 -5.04
N SER A 420 -8.59 12.27 -4.44
CA SER A 420 -9.10 13.65 -4.48
C SER A 420 -8.62 14.51 -3.31
N GLY A 421 -7.90 13.89 -2.37
CA GLY A 421 -7.45 14.53 -1.13
C GLY A 421 -8.44 14.33 0.03
N GLN A 422 -9.39 13.41 -0.11
CA GLN A 422 -10.31 12.99 0.95
C GLN A 422 -9.91 11.60 1.45
N LEU A 423 -9.85 11.44 2.77
CA LEU A 423 -9.65 10.16 3.43
C LEU A 423 -11.02 9.52 3.69
N LYS A 424 -11.24 8.34 3.12
CA LYS A 424 -12.47 7.56 3.26
C LYS A 424 -12.18 6.21 3.90
N ALA A 425 -12.96 5.89 4.91
CA ALA A 425 -13.06 4.53 5.41
C ALA A 425 -14.10 3.71 4.64
N LEU A 426 -14.09 2.40 4.87
CA LEU A 426 -15.11 1.47 4.38
C LEU A 426 -16.54 1.84 4.84
N SER A 427 -16.67 2.48 6.00
CA SER A 427 -17.92 3.05 6.49
C SER A 427 -17.71 4.52 6.90
N PRO A 428 -18.64 5.43 6.59
CA PRO A 428 -18.59 6.82 7.08
C PRO A 428 -18.53 6.94 8.61
N SER A 429 -19.04 5.92 9.33
CA SER A 429 -19.02 5.89 10.79
C SER A 429 -17.63 5.65 11.39
N PHE A 430 -16.64 5.24 10.58
CA PHE A 430 -15.27 5.02 11.05
C PHE A 430 -14.43 6.31 11.01
N GLY A 431 -14.99 7.40 10.51
CA GLY A 431 -14.32 8.70 10.45
C GLY A 431 -14.11 9.19 9.03
N SER A 432 -13.55 10.39 8.95
CA SER A 432 -13.29 11.09 7.70
C SER A 432 -12.02 11.91 7.84
N GLY A 433 -11.47 12.36 6.73
CA GLY A 433 -10.30 13.22 6.78
C GLY A 433 -9.94 13.80 5.42
N MET A 434 -8.83 14.52 5.37
CA MET A 434 -8.33 15.10 4.14
C MET A 434 -6.80 15.19 4.14
N ILE A 435 -6.21 15.22 2.94
CA ILE A 435 -4.79 15.44 2.69
C ILE A 435 -4.66 16.52 1.61
N ASN A 436 -3.76 17.47 1.84
CA ASN A 436 -3.38 18.47 0.86
C ASN A 436 -2.06 18.07 0.18
N TYR A 437 -2.10 17.78 -1.12
CA TYR A 437 -0.92 17.35 -1.90
C TYR A 437 0.08 18.45 -2.23
N GLU A 438 -0.24 19.72 -1.98
CA GLU A 438 0.70 20.83 -2.15
C GLU A 438 1.57 21.02 -0.92
N THR A 439 0.99 20.84 0.27
CA THR A 439 1.67 21.10 1.55
C THR A 439 2.04 19.84 2.33
N GLY A 440 1.44 18.69 2.00
CA GLY A 440 1.54 17.46 2.78
C GLY A 440 0.71 17.47 4.08
N SER A 441 -0.10 18.51 4.32
CA SER A 441 -0.90 18.65 5.53
C SER A 441 -2.09 17.70 5.51
N TRP A 442 -2.30 16.93 6.58
CA TRP A 442 -3.42 16.01 6.72
C TRP A 442 -4.24 16.30 7.97
N LEU A 443 -5.51 15.92 7.91
CA LEU A 443 -6.49 15.95 9.00
C LEU A 443 -7.22 14.60 9.03
N LEU A 444 -7.31 14.01 10.21
CA LEU A 444 -8.14 12.86 10.52
C LEU A 444 -9.15 13.26 11.59
N THR A 445 -10.41 12.99 11.33
CA THR A 445 -11.49 12.99 12.32
C THR A 445 -11.94 11.54 12.52
N THR A 446 -11.62 10.96 13.67
CA THR A 446 -11.97 9.57 13.99
C THR A 446 -13.47 9.43 14.26
N GLY A 447 -14.05 8.30 13.88
CA GLY A 447 -15.46 8.02 14.16
C GLY A 447 -15.76 7.69 15.62
N ALA A 448 -14.73 7.23 16.35
CA ALA A 448 -14.77 6.92 17.77
C ALA A 448 -13.45 7.37 18.42
N LEU A 449 -13.46 7.56 19.74
CA LEU A 449 -12.29 8.00 20.48
C LEU A 449 -11.20 6.91 20.42
N PRO A 450 -9.97 7.22 19.99
CA PRO A 450 -8.89 6.23 19.94
C PRO A 450 -8.49 5.75 21.33
N ASP A 451 -8.10 4.48 21.45
CA ASP A 451 -7.71 3.89 22.73
C ASP A 451 -6.35 4.45 23.22
N VAL A 452 -6.23 4.70 24.52
CA VAL A 452 -4.96 5.13 25.13
C VAL A 452 -3.92 4.02 25.02
N ASP A 453 -2.65 4.41 24.85
CA ASP A 453 -1.49 3.53 24.64
C ASP A 453 -1.53 2.75 23.31
N THR A 454 -2.31 3.22 22.34
CA THR A 454 -2.33 2.68 20.97
C THR A 454 -1.77 3.70 19.96
N PRO A 455 -1.11 3.26 18.87
CA PRO A 455 -0.62 4.17 17.86
C PRO A 455 -1.68 4.45 16.78
N ILE A 456 -1.74 5.70 16.32
CA ILE A 456 -2.27 6.03 15.00
C ILE A 456 -1.16 5.83 13.98
N LEU A 457 -1.40 4.97 13.00
CA LEU A 457 -0.44 4.55 12.00
C LEU A 457 -0.74 5.27 10.68
N LEU A 458 0.26 5.92 10.11
CA LEU A 458 0.19 6.55 8.80
C LEU A 458 1.16 5.84 7.87
N ASN A 459 0.66 5.34 6.75
CA ASN A 459 1.46 4.71 5.71
C ASN A 459 1.24 5.44 4.39
N TRP A 460 2.30 5.84 3.70
CA TRP A 460 2.17 6.51 2.40
C TRP A 460 3.34 6.27 1.45
N GLY A 461 3.06 6.36 0.15
CA GLY A 461 4.08 6.35 -0.89
C GLY A 461 4.38 7.75 -1.43
N THR A 462 5.62 7.98 -1.88
CA THR A 462 6.08 9.30 -2.37
C THR A 462 6.48 9.27 -3.84
N PRO A 463 6.19 10.33 -4.63
CA PRO A 463 6.66 10.39 -6.02
C PRO A 463 8.13 10.82 -6.14
N ILE A 464 8.80 11.23 -5.05
CA ILE A 464 10.15 11.82 -5.08
C ILE A 464 11.22 10.82 -5.59
N ALA A 465 11.03 9.52 -5.39
CA ALA A 465 11.96 8.49 -5.89
C ALA A 465 11.84 8.23 -7.41
N THR A 466 10.95 8.93 -8.11
CA THR A 466 10.68 8.72 -9.53
C THR A 466 10.91 10.00 -10.32
N TYR A 467 11.47 9.86 -11.53
CA TYR A 467 11.73 10.97 -12.44
C TYR A 467 10.84 10.86 -13.68
N GLN A 468 10.20 11.96 -14.04
CA GLN A 468 9.35 12.05 -15.22
C GLN A 468 10.22 12.06 -16.49
N ARG A 469 9.95 11.16 -17.44
CA ARG A 469 10.65 11.15 -18.75
C ARG A 469 9.88 11.85 -19.87
N ALA A 470 8.66 12.36 -19.62
CA ALA A 470 7.93 13.10 -20.64
C ALA A 470 8.70 14.34 -21.11
N ASN A 471 8.56 14.65 -22.40
CA ASN A 471 9.28 15.72 -23.12
C ASN A 471 10.79 15.52 -23.28
N LEU A 472 11.36 14.37 -22.88
CA LEU A 472 12.67 13.99 -23.38
C LEU A 472 12.53 13.56 -24.84
N PRO A 473 13.27 14.16 -25.80
CA PRO A 473 13.25 13.72 -27.17
C PRO A 473 13.68 12.25 -27.22
N VAL A 474 12.76 11.37 -27.58
CA VAL A 474 13.12 9.99 -27.93
C VAL A 474 13.88 10.09 -29.25
N LEU A 475 15.18 9.78 -29.20
CA LEU A 475 15.98 9.74 -30.41
C LEU A 475 15.35 8.73 -31.39
N PRO A 476 15.28 9.05 -32.69
CA PRO A 476 14.67 8.17 -33.67
C PRO A 476 15.38 6.81 -33.70
N ALA A 477 14.64 5.75 -33.97
CA ALA A 477 15.20 4.40 -34.01
C ALA A 477 16.26 4.31 -35.10
N LYS A 478 17.48 3.93 -34.70
CA LYS A 478 18.62 3.74 -35.59
C LYS A 478 18.87 2.26 -35.85
N PHE A 479 19.18 1.92 -37.09
CA PHE A 479 19.57 0.59 -37.52
C PHE A 479 21.01 0.66 -38.02
N GLU A 480 21.91 0.03 -37.28
CA GLU A 480 23.31 -0.08 -37.69
C GLU A 480 23.43 -1.25 -38.68
N PHE A 481 24.18 -1.05 -39.76
CA PHE A 481 24.39 -2.07 -40.78
C PHE A 481 25.85 -2.14 -41.20
N ASP A 482 26.24 -3.33 -41.68
CA ASP A 482 27.54 -3.63 -42.24
C ASP A 482 27.32 -4.34 -43.57
N LEU A 483 27.84 -3.76 -44.67
CA LEU A 483 27.75 -4.34 -46.01
C LEU A 483 28.72 -5.52 -46.20
N GLN A 484 29.62 -5.77 -45.25
CA GLN A 484 30.68 -6.78 -45.28
C GLN A 484 31.63 -6.62 -46.48
N GLN A 485 31.73 -5.40 -47.01
CA GLN A 485 32.55 -5.07 -48.17
C GLN A 485 33.14 -3.67 -48.01
N GLU A 486 34.42 -3.54 -48.34
CA GLU A 486 35.15 -2.27 -48.32
C GLU A 486 35.15 -1.59 -49.70
N ALA A 487 35.55 -0.32 -49.74
CA ALA A 487 35.66 0.48 -50.97
C ALA A 487 34.36 0.55 -51.80
N ILE A 488 33.27 0.90 -51.11
CA ILE A 488 31.96 1.14 -51.73
C ILE A 488 32.02 2.39 -52.60
N LEU A 489 31.42 2.35 -53.79
CA LEU A 489 31.33 3.52 -54.67
C LEU A 489 30.41 4.58 -54.04
N ALA A 490 30.93 5.81 -53.92
CA ALA A 490 30.19 6.91 -53.32
C ALA A 490 28.87 7.18 -54.04
N GLY A 491 27.77 7.30 -53.27
CA GLY A 491 26.42 7.51 -53.80
C GLY A 491 25.76 6.31 -54.49
N SER A 492 26.40 5.12 -54.48
CA SER A 492 25.84 3.92 -55.12
C SER A 492 24.87 3.14 -54.23
N VAL A 493 24.86 3.38 -52.92
CA VAL A 493 24.09 2.58 -51.96
C VAL A 493 22.63 2.98 -51.97
N THR A 494 21.77 2.02 -52.27
CA THR A 494 20.31 2.11 -52.22
C THR A 494 19.77 1.04 -51.29
N VAL A 495 18.89 1.44 -50.37
CA VAL A 495 18.21 0.53 -49.43
C VAL A 495 16.73 0.50 -49.77
N THR A 496 16.16 -0.70 -49.90
CA THR A 496 14.72 -0.89 -50.06
C THR A 496 14.15 -1.79 -48.97
N TRP A 497 12.96 -1.43 -48.46
CA TRP A 497 12.23 -2.23 -47.48
C TRP A 497 10.72 -2.08 -47.68
N MET A 498 9.94 -3.00 -47.12
CA MET A 498 8.47 -2.93 -47.14
C MET A 498 7.95 -2.28 -45.85
N LEU A 499 7.05 -1.30 -46.00
CA LEU A 499 6.27 -0.72 -44.93
C LEU A 499 4.79 -0.77 -45.32
N GLU A 500 3.99 -1.53 -44.57
CA GLU A 500 2.53 -1.66 -44.79
C GLU A 500 2.14 -2.06 -46.23
N GLY A 501 2.98 -2.87 -46.89
CA GLY A 501 2.77 -3.31 -48.27
C GLY A 501 3.24 -2.34 -49.34
N VAL A 502 3.84 -1.20 -48.97
CA VAL A 502 4.43 -0.22 -49.89
C VAL A 502 5.95 -0.28 -49.80
N THR A 503 6.62 -0.35 -50.96
CA THR A 503 8.08 -0.31 -51.03
C THR A 503 8.60 1.09 -50.69
N LYS A 504 9.46 1.15 -49.70
CA LYS A 504 10.17 2.34 -49.23
C LYS A 504 11.62 2.29 -49.68
N THR A 505 12.17 3.44 -50.07
CA THR A 505 13.52 3.52 -50.65
C THR A 505 14.30 4.67 -50.04
N ALA A 506 15.57 4.41 -49.71
CA ALA A 506 16.53 5.43 -49.33
C ALA A 506 17.82 5.28 -50.14
N THR A 507 18.34 6.40 -50.64
CA THR A 507 19.57 6.44 -51.45
C THR A 507 20.62 7.30 -50.77
N SER A 508 21.86 6.81 -50.77
CA SER A 508 23.02 7.56 -50.30
C SER A 508 23.46 8.58 -51.35
N ASN A 509 23.90 9.76 -50.91
CA ASN A 509 24.59 10.74 -51.77
C ASN A 509 26.12 10.56 -51.70
N ASN A 510 26.87 11.34 -52.49
CA ASN A 510 28.34 11.29 -52.50
C ASN A 510 29.00 11.67 -51.16
N ALA A 511 28.28 12.32 -50.24
CA ALA A 511 28.75 12.62 -48.89
C ALA A 511 28.37 11.54 -47.86
N GLY A 512 27.84 10.40 -48.33
CA GLY A 512 27.46 9.29 -47.46
C GLY A 512 26.26 9.58 -46.58
N ARG A 513 25.34 10.46 -46.99
CA ARG A 513 24.07 10.73 -46.29
C ARG A 513 22.92 10.07 -47.03
N PHE A 514 22.02 9.39 -46.30
CA PHE A 514 20.80 8.84 -46.87
C PHE A 514 19.71 9.90 -47.02
N THR A 515 18.98 9.84 -48.13
CA THR A 515 17.81 10.67 -48.43
C THR A 515 16.65 9.80 -48.94
N GLY A 516 15.41 10.29 -48.86
CA GLY A 516 14.20 9.54 -49.25
C GLY A 516 13.36 9.16 -48.02
N ASP A 517 12.97 7.89 -47.93
CA ASP A 517 12.15 7.36 -46.82
C ASP A 517 12.94 7.11 -45.51
N ALA A 518 14.26 7.33 -45.53
CA ALA A 518 15.12 7.29 -44.35
C ALA A 518 16.21 8.38 -44.42
N THR A 519 16.70 8.74 -43.25
CA THR A 519 17.92 9.53 -43.05
C THR A 519 19.03 8.62 -42.50
N GLY A 520 20.25 9.14 -42.36
CA GLY A 520 21.36 8.37 -41.82
C GLY A 520 22.66 8.64 -42.55
N PHE A 521 23.66 7.80 -42.30
CA PHE A 521 24.95 7.92 -42.96
C PHE A 521 25.61 6.56 -43.25
N ILE A 522 26.55 6.56 -44.19
CA ILE A 522 27.42 5.43 -44.50
C ILE A 522 28.85 5.93 -44.69
N ASN A 523 29.81 5.17 -44.17
CA ASN A 523 31.21 5.30 -44.49
C ASN A 523 31.54 4.38 -45.68
N PHE A 524 31.91 4.96 -46.82
CA PHE A 524 32.15 4.19 -48.04
C PHE A 524 33.46 3.38 -48.00
N ALA A 525 34.44 3.77 -47.19
CA ALA A 525 35.68 3.01 -47.05
C ALA A 525 35.43 1.68 -46.32
N LEU A 526 34.66 1.72 -45.21
CA LEU A 526 34.41 0.56 -44.34
C LEU A 526 33.14 -0.22 -44.69
N GLY A 527 32.24 0.33 -45.51
CA GLY A 527 30.93 -0.29 -45.80
C GLY A 527 29.97 -0.33 -44.60
N LYS A 528 30.24 0.44 -43.55
CA LYS A 528 29.44 0.50 -42.32
C LYS A 528 28.64 1.78 -42.24
N GLY A 529 27.44 1.71 -41.67
CA GLY A 529 26.57 2.88 -41.58
C GLY A 529 25.42 2.73 -40.61
N VAL A 530 24.62 3.79 -40.55
CA VAL A 530 23.41 3.88 -39.75
C VAL A 530 22.28 4.35 -40.63
N LEU A 531 21.17 3.62 -40.61
CA LEU A 531 19.93 3.97 -41.27
C LEU A 531 18.88 4.36 -40.23
N ILE A 532 18.18 5.46 -40.46
CA ILE A 532 17.15 6.02 -39.57
C ILE A 532 15.88 6.23 -40.42
N PRO A 533 14.99 5.24 -40.51
CA PRO A 533 13.72 5.36 -41.23
C PRO A 533 12.86 6.51 -40.68
N ASN A 534 12.19 7.24 -41.57
CA ASN A 534 11.29 8.34 -41.17
C ASN A 534 10.03 7.81 -40.45
N GLN A 535 9.65 6.55 -40.73
CA GLN A 535 8.57 5.83 -40.07
C GLN A 535 9.10 4.48 -39.58
N LEU A 536 8.70 4.08 -38.36
CA LEU A 536 9.17 2.86 -37.74
C LEU A 536 8.70 1.63 -38.54
N PRO A 537 9.61 0.76 -39.02
CA PRO A 537 9.24 -0.45 -39.74
C PRO A 537 8.60 -1.50 -38.82
N GLN A 538 7.82 -2.40 -39.42
CA GLN A 538 7.19 -3.51 -38.71
C GLN A 538 8.22 -4.53 -38.21
N LYS A 539 7.87 -5.30 -37.17
CA LYS A 539 8.75 -6.36 -36.66
C LYS A 539 9.03 -7.38 -37.78
N GLY A 540 10.32 -7.63 -38.05
CA GLY A 540 10.77 -8.58 -39.07
C GLY A 540 10.95 -7.99 -40.47
N THR A 541 10.85 -6.67 -40.65
CA THR A 541 11.19 -6.02 -41.92
C THR A 541 12.63 -6.32 -42.34
N ILE A 542 12.81 -6.73 -43.59
CA ILE A 542 14.12 -7.00 -44.20
C ILE A 542 14.54 -5.76 -45.00
N PHE A 543 15.74 -5.25 -44.73
CA PHE A 543 16.38 -4.19 -45.51
C PHE A 543 17.24 -4.82 -46.60
N ASN A 544 16.94 -4.50 -47.86
CA ASN A 544 17.71 -4.96 -49.01
C ASN A 544 18.64 -3.85 -49.48
N PHE A 545 19.94 -4.09 -49.39
CA PHE A 545 20.98 -3.16 -49.83
C PHE A 545 21.46 -3.51 -51.24
N SER A 546 21.46 -2.53 -52.14
CA SER A 546 22.08 -2.60 -53.46
C SER A 546 23.18 -1.56 -53.53
N TYR A 547 24.39 -1.96 -53.93
CA TYR A 547 25.56 -1.08 -53.96
C TYR A 547 26.57 -1.55 -55.01
N GLN A 548 27.48 -0.66 -55.38
CA GLN A 548 28.64 -0.97 -56.21
C GLN A 548 29.91 -0.81 -55.37
N PHE A 549 30.93 -1.62 -55.62
CA PHE A 549 32.20 -1.56 -54.90
C PHE A 549 33.38 -1.67 -55.89
N GLY A 550 34.53 -1.17 -55.50
CA GLY A 550 35.78 -1.27 -56.23
C GLY A 550 36.87 -2.01 -55.43
N GLU A 551 38.10 -1.97 -55.93
CA GLU A 551 39.26 -2.46 -55.18
C GLU A 551 39.73 -1.40 -54.18
N ALA A 552 39.82 -1.79 -52.90
CA ALA A 552 40.42 -0.96 -51.87
C ALA A 552 41.91 -0.73 -52.20
N LYS A 553 42.35 0.53 -52.13
CA LYS A 553 43.75 0.90 -52.35
C LYS A 553 44.35 1.35 -51.04
N THR A 554 45.41 0.66 -50.61
CA THR A 554 46.19 1.03 -49.43
C THR A 554 47.47 1.73 -49.87
N GLN A 555 47.85 2.78 -49.15
CA GLN A 555 49.11 3.48 -49.36
C GLN A 555 49.75 3.74 -48.00
N ASP A 556 50.98 3.25 -47.83
CA ASP A 556 51.81 3.61 -46.68
C ASP A 556 52.41 4.99 -46.93
N VAL A 557 52.12 5.94 -46.04
CA VAL A 557 52.70 7.27 -46.06
C VAL A 557 53.93 7.26 -45.15
N PRO A 558 55.12 7.71 -45.63
CA PRO A 558 56.30 7.85 -44.76
C PRO A 558 56.00 8.76 -43.57
N ALA A 559 56.68 8.54 -42.45
CA ALA A 559 56.52 9.35 -41.25
C ALA A 559 56.69 10.86 -41.58
N ALA A 560 55.61 11.62 -41.40
CA ALA A 560 55.63 13.07 -41.55
C ALA A 560 56.07 13.69 -40.23
N ILE A 561 56.98 14.67 -40.29
CA ILE A 561 57.46 15.38 -39.09
C ILE A 561 56.39 16.42 -38.71
N PRO A 562 55.86 16.41 -37.47
CA PRO A 562 54.91 17.43 -37.01
C PRO A 562 55.53 18.83 -37.03
N ASP A 563 54.73 19.84 -37.36
CA ASP A 563 55.16 21.24 -37.25
C ASP A 563 55.17 21.73 -35.78
N ILE A 564 55.50 23.01 -35.56
CA ILE A 564 55.54 23.61 -34.21
C ILE A 564 54.18 23.60 -33.49
N ASN A 565 53.07 23.42 -34.23
CA ASN A 565 51.71 23.30 -33.72
C ASN A 565 51.23 21.84 -33.68
N GLN A 566 52.13 20.87 -33.84
CA GLN A 566 51.84 19.43 -33.89
C GLN A 566 50.93 19.01 -35.06
N GLN A 567 50.89 19.81 -36.13
CA GLN A 567 50.18 19.47 -37.35
C GLN A 567 51.05 18.61 -38.27
N LEU A 568 50.49 17.50 -38.73
CA LEU A 568 51.04 16.62 -39.75
C LEU A 568 50.47 17.02 -41.11
N ALA A 569 51.35 17.24 -42.08
CA ALA A 569 50.97 17.48 -43.47
C ALA A 569 51.60 16.42 -44.38
N PHE A 570 50.77 15.73 -45.15
CA PHE A 570 51.21 14.73 -46.12
C PHE A 570 50.23 14.65 -47.30
N THR A 571 50.58 13.91 -48.35
CA THR A 571 49.73 13.75 -49.53
C THR A 571 49.43 12.27 -49.74
N ILE A 572 48.16 11.96 -49.99
CA ILE A 572 47.68 10.61 -50.31
C ILE A 572 47.09 10.56 -51.72
N GLY A 573 47.18 9.41 -52.37
CA GLY A 573 46.73 9.21 -53.74
C GLY A 573 47.79 9.54 -54.79
N THR A 574 47.58 9.05 -56.01
CA THR A 574 48.54 9.13 -57.13
C THR A 574 48.30 10.34 -58.05
N GLY A 575 47.71 11.42 -57.54
CA GLY A 575 47.38 12.63 -58.32
C GLY A 575 46.06 12.59 -59.12
N VAL A 576 45.20 11.58 -58.88
CA VAL A 576 43.80 11.58 -59.33
C VAL A 576 42.91 12.13 -58.22
N ALA A 577 41.82 12.82 -58.58
CA ALA A 577 40.88 13.36 -57.59
C ALA A 577 40.28 12.22 -56.75
N LEU A 578 40.47 12.28 -55.44
CA LEU A 578 39.86 11.36 -54.48
C LEU A 578 38.35 11.62 -54.42
N GLN A 579 37.57 10.57 -54.21
CA GLN A 579 36.13 10.74 -54.02
C GLN A 579 35.86 11.24 -52.59
N PRO A 580 34.90 12.15 -52.39
CA PRO A 580 34.45 12.50 -51.05
C PRO A 580 33.94 11.28 -50.27
N ASN A 581 34.18 11.27 -48.95
CA ASN A 581 33.79 10.24 -47.99
C ASN A 581 34.41 8.85 -48.27
N SER A 582 35.56 8.80 -48.94
CA SER A 582 36.22 7.55 -49.36
C SER A 582 37.57 7.28 -48.70
N VAL A 583 37.98 8.11 -47.73
CA VAL A 583 39.32 8.04 -47.11
C VAL A 583 39.21 7.64 -45.64
N MET A 584 40.04 6.67 -45.27
CA MET A 584 40.32 6.27 -43.89
C MET A 584 41.83 6.35 -43.68
N ILE A 585 42.26 6.88 -42.54
CA ILE A 585 43.67 7.01 -42.18
C ILE A 585 43.84 6.45 -40.77
N GLU A 586 44.79 5.52 -40.64
CA GLU A 586 45.24 5.00 -39.36
C GLU A 586 46.57 5.66 -38.99
N ILE A 587 46.61 6.32 -37.84
CA ILE A 587 47.76 7.10 -37.39
C ILE A 587 48.23 6.52 -36.05
N PRO A 588 49.37 5.81 -36.01
CA PRO A 588 49.96 5.40 -34.75
C PRO A 588 50.52 6.63 -34.02
N LEU A 589 49.96 6.94 -32.84
CA LEU A 589 50.40 7.98 -31.93
C LEU A 589 51.19 7.35 -30.78
N THR A 590 52.25 8.01 -30.32
CA THR A 590 53.04 7.56 -29.17
C THR A 590 52.99 8.61 -28.07
N SER A 591 52.71 8.20 -26.84
CA SER A 591 52.72 9.09 -25.67
C SER A 591 54.16 9.43 -25.25
N ALA A 592 54.33 10.50 -24.46
CA ALA A 592 55.61 10.82 -23.82
C ALA A 592 56.12 9.70 -22.87
N LEU A 593 55.26 8.75 -22.51
CA LEU A 593 55.58 7.59 -21.66
C LEU A 593 55.87 6.32 -22.47
N GLY A 594 55.79 6.37 -23.81
CA GLY A 594 56.08 5.26 -24.71
C GLY A 594 54.88 4.38 -25.09
N ASP A 595 53.66 4.74 -24.68
CA ASP A 595 52.45 4.01 -25.05
C ASP A 595 52.03 4.34 -26.49
N THR A 596 51.72 3.34 -27.29
CA THR A 596 51.25 3.52 -28.67
C THR A 596 49.73 3.33 -28.78
N VAL A 597 49.03 4.28 -29.40
CA VAL A 597 47.60 4.22 -29.72
C VAL A 597 47.40 4.54 -31.20
N THR A 598 46.64 3.71 -31.92
CA THR A 598 46.26 4.03 -33.30
C THR A 598 45.00 4.89 -33.32
N LEU A 599 45.12 6.13 -33.76
CA LEU A 599 43.99 6.99 -34.09
C LEU A 599 43.49 6.63 -35.49
N VAL A 600 42.23 6.22 -35.57
CA VAL A 600 41.54 6.02 -36.85
C VAL A 600 40.70 7.26 -37.14
N VAL A 601 40.96 7.92 -38.26
CA VAL A 601 40.13 9.02 -38.76
C VAL A 601 39.51 8.65 -40.09
N THR A 602 38.29 9.12 -40.30
CA THR A 602 37.50 8.87 -41.50
C THR A 602 37.05 10.19 -42.09
N ASP A 603 37.04 10.28 -43.41
CA ASP A 603 36.55 11.45 -44.13
C ASP A 603 35.03 11.61 -43.98
N ASN A 604 34.56 12.83 -43.72
CA ASN A 604 33.15 13.16 -43.59
C ASN A 604 32.46 13.58 -44.90
N GLY A 605 33.17 13.55 -46.03
CA GLY A 605 32.66 13.93 -47.35
C GLY A 605 32.63 15.43 -47.62
N SER A 606 32.96 16.27 -46.64
CA SER A 606 33.07 17.74 -46.78
C SER A 606 34.51 18.23 -46.67
N GLY A 607 35.49 17.31 -46.68
CA GLY A 607 36.91 17.62 -46.60
C GLY A 607 37.43 17.72 -45.17
N SER A 608 36.66 17.29 -44.17
CA SER A 608 37.15 17.15 -42.78
C SER A 608 37.32 15.67 -42.42
N LEU A 609 38.39 15.36 -41.70
CA LEU A 609 38.67 14.05 -41.15
C LEU A 609 38.20 14.00 -39.71
N ILE A 610 37.33 13.04 -39.39
CA ILE A 610 36.69 12.89 -38.08
C ILE A 610 37.07 11.55 -37.42
N ASP A 611 37.17 11.55 -36.10
CA ASP A 611 37.37 10.32 -35.32
C ASP A 611 36.04 9.59 -35.00
N ALA A 612 36.13 8.49 -34.24
CA ALA A 612 34.96 7.69 -33.82
C ALA A 612 33.94 8.47 -32.95
N PHE A 613 34.35 9.59 -32.36
CA PHE A 613 33.49 10.48 -31.57
C PHE A 613 32.99 11.68 -32.38
N SER A 614 33.18 11.68 -33.70
CA SER A 614 32.83 12.78 -34.62
C SER A 614 33.58 14.09 -34.34
N GLN A 615 34.72 14.05 -33.65
CA GLN A 615 35.58 15.22 -33.49
C GLN A 615 36.42 15.42 -34.75
N VAL A 616 36.56 16.67 -35.19
CA VAL A 616 37.39 17.01 -36.36
C VAL A 616 38.85 16.99 -35.95
N GLN A 617 39.60 16.07 -36.56
CA GLN A 617 41.04 15.88 -36.33
C GLN A 617 41.88 16.54 -37.43
N GLY A 618 41.30 16.80 -38.61
CA GLY A 618 42.00 17.44 -39.72
C GLY A 618 41.14 17.67 -40.95
N THR A 619 41.80 17.93 -42.07
CA THR A 619 41.19 18.22 -43.38
C THR A 619 41.90 17.51 -44.51
N ILE A 620 41.15 17.21 -45.57
CA ILE A 620 41.64 16.62 -46.82
C ILE A 620 41.18 17.44 -48.03
N ASN A 621 42.10 17.69 -48.96
CA ASN A 621 41.81 18.28 -50.26
C ASN A 621 41.71 17.18 -51.32
N TYR A 622 40.50 16.94 -51.83
CA TYR A 622 40.23 15.86 -52.79
C TYR A 622 40.95 16.00 -54.14
N THR A 623 41.23 17.23 -54.59
CA THR A 623 41.84 17.49 -55.89
C THR A 623 43.34 17.21 -55.87
N THR A 624 43.99 17.51 -54.76
CA THR A 624 45.45 17.40 -54.61
C THR A 624 45.88 16.20 -53.76
N GLY A 625 44.96 15.60 -53.00
CA GLY A 625 45.27 14.56 -52.04
C GLY A 625 45.97 15.07 -50.78
N ALA A 626 46.12 16.39 -50.62
CA ALA A 626 46.80 16.99 -49.47
C ALA A 626 45.96 16.82 -48.20
N VAL A 627 46.56 16.23 -47.17
CA VAL A 627 45.98 16.02 -45.84
C VAL A 627 46.75 16.89 -44.85
N SER A 628 46.00 17.59 -44.01
CA SER A 628 46.51 18.37 -42.88
C SER A 628 45.77 17.95 -41.62
N ILE A 629 46.45 17.34 -40.65
CA ILE A 629 45.83 16.74 -39.48
C ILE A 629 46.60 17.08 -38.21
N THR A 630 45.89 17.38 -37.12
CA THR A 630 46.47 17.61 -35.79
C THR A 630 45.88 16.56 -34.86
N PRO A 631 46.45 15.34 -34.83
CA PRO A 631 45.81 14.20 -34.19
C PRO A 631 45.86 14.32 -32.66
N VAL A 632 44.69 14.33 -32.02
CA VAL A 632 44.56 14.36 -30.57
C VAL A 632 43.65 13.22 -30.12
N VAL A 633 44.11 12.41 -29.16
CA VAL A 633 43.30 11.36 -28.52
C VAL A 633 43.24 11.62 -27.03
N LEU A 634 42.03 11.75 -26.50
CA LEU A 634 41.76 11.82 -25.06
C LEU A 634 41.22 10.47 -24.59
N THR A 635 42.02 9.71 -23.85
CA THR A 635 41.59 8.48 -23.20
C THR A 635 41.16 8.76 -21.75
N SER A 636 40.01 8.24 -21.34
CA SER A 636 39.60 8.21 -19.93
C SER A 636 39.48 6.76 -19.48
N SER A 637 40.24 6.36 -18.47
CA SER A 637 40.16 5.05 -17.84
C SER A 637 39.50 5.16 -16.46
N PHE A 638 38.50 4.32 -16.19
CA PHE A 638 37.86 4.17 -14.88
C PHE A 638 38.55 3.04 -14.10
N TYR A 639 38.89 3.31 -12.84
CA TYR A 639 39.34 2.28 -11.89
C TYR A 639 38.37 2.23 -10.70
N GLU A 640 37.74 1.08 -10.49
CA GLU A 640 36.99 0.79 -9.26
C GLU A 640 37.96 0.16 -8.24
N LYS A 641 37.98 0.69 -7.01
CA LYS A 641 38.84 0.22 -5.94
C LYS A 641 38.02 -0.54 -4.92
N THR A 642 38.03 -1.88 -4.97
CA THR A 642 37.46 -2.73 -3.93
C THR A 642 38.49 -2.97 -2.82
N PRO A 643 38.19 -2.69 -1.54
CA PRO A 643 39.06 -3.08 -0.43
C PRO A 643 38.84 -4.56 -0.08
N GLU A 644 39.85 -5.40 -0.28
CA GLU A 644 39.90 -6.76 0.27
C GLU A 644 40.60 -6.75 1.63
N THR A 645 39.98 -7.39 2.63
CA THR A 645 40.52 -7.50 3.99
C THR A 645 41.18 -8.88 4.16
N PHE A 646 42.43 -8.94 4.58
CA PHE A 646 43.16 -10.20 4.84
C PHE A 646 43.47 -10.34 6.33
N SER A 647 43.25 -11.53 6.89
CA SER A 647 43.63 -11.92 8.25
C SER A 647 44.74 -12.97 8.24
N LEU A 648 45.84 -12.74 8.96
CA LEU A 648 46.93 -13.69 9.18
C LEU A 648 46.78 -14.38 10.54
N SER A 649 46.83 -15.71 10.58
CA SER A 649 46.99 -16.50 11.82
C SER A 649 48.38 -17.13 11.86
N SER A 650 49.12 -16.92 12.96
CA SER A 650 50.44 -17.52 13.18
C SER A 650 50.30 -18.80 14.02
N SER A 651 50.67 -19.95 13.47
CA SER A 651 50.93 -21.16 14.26
C SER A 651 52.40 -21.21 14.67
N THR A 652 52.64 -21.40 15.96
CA THR A 652 53.95 -21.63 16.56
C THR A 652 54.40 -23.07 16.33
N GLN A 653 55.54 -23.28 15.68
CA GLN A 653 56.36 -24.48 15.88
C GLN A 653 57.81 -24.12 16.19
N SER A 654 58.33 -24.90 17.14
CA SER A 654 59.57 -24.76 17.89
C SER A 654 60.83 -25.17 17.14
N GLY A 655 61.92 -24.45 17.38
CA GLY A 655 63.22 -25.07 17.66
C GLY A 655 64.21 -25.22 16.49
N SER A 656 65.21 -24.32 16.53
CA SER A 656 66.55 -24.39 15.92
C SER A 656 66.66 -24.41 14.40
N GLY A 657 66.86 -23.23 13.81
CA GLY A 657 67.31 -23.08 12.43
C GLY A 657 67.03 -21.67 11.94
N SER A 658 68.08 -20.97 11.53
CA SER A 658 68.09 -19.59 11.04
C SER A 658 67.11 -19.31 9.90
N SER A 659 66.09 -18.50 10.16
CA SER A 659 65.58 -17.43 9.29
C SER A 659 64.31 -16.86 9.93
N LEU A 660 64.28 -15.57 10.24
CA LEU A 660 63.00 -14.88 10.37
C LEU A 660 62.26 -15.10 9.04
N PRO A 661 60.97 -15.48 9.02
CA PRO A 661 60.20 -15.31 7.81
C PRO A 661 60.16 -13.80 7.53
N THR A 662 61.00 -13.34 6.60
CA THR A 662 60.73 -12.09 5.91
C THR A 662 59.41 -12.32 5.21
N ALA A 663 58.32 -11.82 5.80
CA ALA A 663 57.12 -11.57 5.03
C ALA A 663 57.54 -10.60 3.93
N THR A 664 57.79 -11.10 2.73
CA THR A 664 57.86 -10.26 1.55
C THR A 664 56.47 -9.69 1.39
N VAL A 665 56.24 -8.52 1.97
CA VAL A 665 55.14 -7.67 1.57
C VAL A 665 55.49 -7.24 0.16
N THR A 666 55.06 -8.02 -0.82
CA THR A 666 55.02 -7.54 -2.20
C THR A 666 53.87 -6.55 -2.24
N THR A 667 54.16 -5.29 -1.91
CA THR A 667 53.28 -4.18 -2.27
C THR A 667 53.30 -4.11 -3.80
N ILE A 668 52.35 -4.77 -4.45
CA ILE A 668 52.11 -4.55 -5.87
C ILE A 668 51.44 -3.17 -5.96
N TYR A 669 52.26 -2.13 -6.10
CA TYR A 669 51.79 -0.87 -6.67
C TYR A 669 51.42 -1.16 -8.13
N LYS A 670 50.13 -1.16 -8.45
CA LYS A 670 49.68 -1.04 -9.85
C LYS A 670 49.76 0.43 -10.25
N PRO A 671 50.18 0.71 -11.50
CA PRO A 671 50.72 2.00 -11.92
C PRO A 671 49.73 3.15 -11.73
N GLN A 672 50.23 4.30 -11.29
CA GLN A 672 49.52 5.57 -11.41
C GLN A 672 49.64 6.08 -12.85
N SER A 673 48.53 6.44 -13.49
CA SER A 673 48.52 7.32 -14.65
C SER A 673 47.73 8.60 -14.34
N ASN A 674 48.27 9.70 -14.84
CA ASN A 674 47.76 11.06 -14.69
C ASN A 674 46.50 11.24 -15.57
N PRO A 675 45.39 11.79 -15.05
CA PRO A 675 44.14 11.99 -15.83
C PRO A 675 44.23 13.00 -17.00
N TRP A 676 45.42 13.41 -17.44
CA TRP A 676 45.68 14.48 -18.42
C TRP A 676 46.85 14.13 -19.36
N ALA A 677 46.90 12.91 -19.89
CA ALA A 677 47.90 12.56 -20.90
C ALA A 677 47.47 13.10 -22.28
N ASN A 678 48.10 14.20 -22.72
CA ASN A 678 48.01 14.64 -24.11
C ASN A 678 48.89 13.72 -24.97
N TYR A 679 48.29 12.98 -25.89
CA TYR A 679 49.00 12.21 -26.91
C TYR A 679 49.26 13.13 -28.10
N VAL A 680 50.50 13.13 -28.59
CA VAL A 680 50.98 14.00 -29.67
C VAL A 680 51.56 13.11 -30.77
N ALA A 681 51.44 13.52 -32.03
CA ALA A 681 52.14 12.85 -33.13
C ALA A 681 53.66 12.83 -32.86
N GLY A 682 54.26 11.64 -32.91
CA GLY A 682 55.72 11.47 -32.79
C GLY A 682 56.46 11.91 -34.04
#